data_AF-A0A8I0II19-F1
#
_entry.id   AF-A0A8I0II19-F1
#
_cell.length_a   1.000
_cell.length_b   1.000
_cell.length_c   1.000
_cell.angle_alpha   90.00
_cell.angle_beta   90.00
_cell.angle_gamma   90.00
#
_symmetry.space_group_name_H-M   'P 1'
#
loop_
_entity.id
_entity.type
_entity.pdbx_description
1 polymer ?
#
loop_
_entity_poly.entity_id
_entity_poly.type
_entity_poly.pdbx_seq_one_letter_code
_entity_poly.pdbx_strand_id
1 'polypeptide(L)'
;MLDLRLGVPVAVAWVGLAVGSTRPGLLPVVAAAALVVCVVAVGLVVVARVGVLVAGQVLLVVALSAGTCAGLTGQAAVRDDRRHPPGLTTSVGHAVTLEGRLLDRVEGRADVLTMSVDRLDVGGGTVALGARVPVRVFGARVDGRRSVEIGTRVSARLVLAPARYGESVAFEGRAVEPLAVRSEPGRASAWSNGLRSAFRAVAADLPGDGGALLPGLAIGDTSGVPDDLDDDMTQASLSHLTAVSGSNCAVLVALVMLVGSVLKVPRLLRLGAAVVVLSAFVVLVTPEPSIVRATVMAVLVLVHLAVARPIAGVPVVALAVAGLLFVDPWLARDLAFVLSVLATSGLVVLGGPLTALLARLVPEPVAAALAVPTAAQLACQPVLLALEPSIALHGVVANVLAGPAAPVATVGGLVVCVLAPWVPVTATVVAWASWLPSSWVAAVARSASSWPGTRLAWDGSAPGVAALVGVTALVVVAVVARARGRTRAVATTLLVSVLVATVGVVGGRTLVTRASVPDDWVVAQCDVGQGDAVLVRSARAVALIDVGDDEAALDRCLSTFGVRHVDLLVLTHFDRDHVGAIDSVVGRVGTALVGPVGRSDDAEVVAALRDGGAEVQEAQVGTRGRLGDLTWRLLWPPSSTPAGNDASLVLRLDPGGSCRVGCLSLLALGDLGETAQRRLASSPDGEEGLGRVDVVKVSHHGSADQHAELYERVSARVGLMGVGADNSYGHPTDVALDLVRHGGGVVVRSDEAGQAAVTPVDRGGGDVGLRIWREHAGPRDPDDTSGTSVASSSIGGGAAGPASVGRRPRGSMAARASGKTAKKASVAIDQVGWDRIRPAAVVLVSGPEQFLADRASRQLRDQLAAEDPSLEVHDLEADHYQPGELVTLASPSLFAEPRLIRVSNVEKCTDAFLTETLRYLDTPADDTTLVLRHGGGVRGKKLLDAVRGGTGGGLEVVCAELKKDTEKLEFAAAEFASERRRISQGALRALVTAFNDDLAELASACQQLISDAAAEITEATVEKYYSGRVETNAFKVADAAIAGHQGEALVLLRHALSTGADPVPVVAAFAMKIRTMAKLQGSYGGSGQLASRFGLAPWQVERAQRDLRGWSEDGLGRCIELLAETDAAVKGAERDPVYALERMVTMISTRGALLS
;
A
#
# COMPACT_ATOMS: atom_id res chain seq x y z
N MET A 1 -47.62 8.83 21.28
CA MET A 1 -46.92 7.59 20.90
C MET A 1 -46.11 7.88 19.64
N LEU A 2 -45.01 7.16 19.38
CA LEU A 2 -44.34 7.21 18.09
C LEU A 2 -45.22 6.49 17.05
N ASP A 3 -45.52 7.13 15.93
CA ASP A 3 -46.22 6.48 14.82
C ASP A 3 -45.18 5.80 13.90
N LEU A 4 -45.02 4.49 14.07
CA LEU A 4 -44.08 3.66 13.33
C LEU A 4 -44.70 3.05 12.06
N ARG A 5 -45.98 3.32 11.76
CA ARG A 5 -46.73 2.66 10.66
C ARG A 5 -46.16 2.92 9.28
N LEU A 6 -45.48 4.06 9.09
CA LEU A 6 -44.75 4.41 7.86
C LEU A 6 -43.23 4.19 8.00
N GLY A 7 -42.67 4.34 9.21
CA GLY A 7 -41.23 4.21 9.44
C GLY A 7 -40.70 2.80 9.18
N VAL A 8 -41.39 1.76 9.69
CA VAL A 8 -40.96 0.36 9.48
C VAL A 8 -41.03 -0.05 8.00
N PRO A 9 -42.12 0.21 7.25
CA PRO A 9 -42.17 -0.02 5.81
C PRO A 9 -41.01 0.58 5.02
N VAL A 10 -40.70 1.85 5.28
CA VAL A 10 -39.65 2.57 4.53
C VAL A 10 -38.27 2.06 4.91
N ALA A 11 -38.01 1.74 6.18
CA ALA A 11 -36.73 1.15 6.60
C ALA A 11 -36.50 -0.23 5.96
N VAL A 12 -37.51 -1.10 5.94
CA VAL A 12 -37.42 -2.42 5.28
C VAL A 12 -37.23 -2.28 3.77
N ALA A 13 -37.97 -1.39 3.13
CA ALA A 13 -37.85 -1.12 1.70
C ALA A 13 -36.47 -0.53 1.33
N TRP A 14 -35.93 0.35 2.17
CA TRP A 14 -34.59 0.92 2.02
C TRP A 14 -33.50 -0.14 2.15
N VAL A 15 -33.53 -0.99 3.19
CA VAL A 15 -32.55 -2.10 3.33
C VAL A 15 -32.68 -3.08 2.15
N GLY A 16 -33.90 -3.42 1.74
CA GLY A 16 -34.14 -4.26 0.56
C GLY A 16 -33.57 -3.67 -0.73
N LEU A 17 -33.68 -2.35 -0.92
CA LEU A 17 -33.09 -1.62 -2.05
C LEU A 17 -31.56 -1.51 -1.94
N ALA A 18 -31.01 -1.27 -0.75
CA ALA A 18 -29.56 -1.19 -0.50
C ALA A 18 -28.84 -2.54 -0.67
N VAL A 19 -29.55 -3.66 -0.48
CA VAL A 19 -29.07 -5.01 -0.82
C VAL A 19 -29.33 -5.33 -2.29
N GLY A 20 -30.52 -5.04 -2.83
CA GLY A 20 -30.85 -5.31 -4.23
C GLY A 20 -29.96 -4.55 -5.23
N SER A 21 -29.56 -3.32 -4.90
CA SER A 21 -28.67 -2.51 -5.74
C SER A 21 -27.24 -3.05 -5.86
N THR A 22 -26.79 -3.98 -5.01
CA THR A 22 -25.46 -4.61 -5.18
C THR A 22 -25.44 -5.68 -6.27
N ARG A 23 -26.61 -6.18 -6.71
CA ARG A 23 -26.76 -7.16 -7.79
C ARG A 23 -28.08 -6.88 -8.53
N PRO A 24 -28.09 -6.14 -9.65
CA PRO A 24 -29.32 -5.72 -10.34
C PRO A 24 -30.31 -6.88 -10.62
N GLY A 25 -29.80 -8.07 -10.95
CA GLY A 25 -30.63 -9.28 -11.14
C GLY A 25 -31.40 -9.76 -9.89
N LEU A 26 -31.05 -9.30 -8.69
CA LEU A 26 -31.82 -9.57 -7.46
C LEU A 26 -32.95 -8.56 -7.21
N LEU A 27 -32.95 -7.37 -7.82
CA LEU A 27 -34.05 -6.40 -7.68
C LEU A 27 -35.45 -7.00 -7.96
N PRO A 28 -35.69 -7.73 -9.08
CA PRO A 28 -36.98 -8.38 -9.32
C PRO A 28 -37.27 -9.51 -8.34
N VAL A 29 -36.24 -10.23 -7.85
CA VAL A 29 -36.40 -11.31 -6.86
C VAL A 29 -36.83 -10.75 -5.50
N VAL A 30 -36.21 -9.65 -5.05
CA VAL A 30 -36.58 -8.94 -3.81
C VAL A 30 -37.99 -8.35 -3.92
N ALA A 31 -38.36 -7.78 -5.07
CA ALA A 31 -39.71 -7.30 -5.34
C ALA A 31 -40.77 -8.42 -5.23
N ALA A 32 -40.51 -9.57 -5.87
CA ALA A 32 -41.40 -10.72 -5.83
C ALA A 32 -41.50 -11.35 -4.43
N ALA A 33 -40.37 -11.50 -3.72
CA ALA A 33 -40.36 -12.02 -2.35
C ALA A 33 -41.16 -11.14 -1.39
N ALA A 34 -41.02 -9.81 -1.50
CA ALA A 34 -41.82 -8.86 -0.72
C ALA A 34 -43.33 -9.04 -0.99
N LEU A 35 -43.73 -9.16 -2.26
CA LEU A 35 -45.12 -9.39 -2.65
C LEU A 35 -45.67 -10.72 -2.06
N VAL A 36 -44.88 -11.80 -2.10
CA VAL A 36 -45.26 -13.10 -1.52
C VAL A 36 -45.44 -13.02 -0.01
N VAL A 37 -44.52 -12.37 0.72
CA VAL A 37 -44.66 -12.14 2.18
C VAL A 37 -45.96 -11.41 2.48
N CYS A 38 -46.37 -10.47 1.64
CA CYS A 38 -47.65 -9.79 1.76
C CYS A 38 -48.87 -10.71 1.60
N VAL A 39 -48.90 -11.51 0.53
CA VAL A 39 -49.99 -12.47 0.28
C VAL A 39 -50.10 -13.48 1.43
N VAL A 40 -48.95 -13.97 1.93
CA VAL A 40 -48.89 -14.90 3.07
C VAL A 40 -49.37 -14.24 4.37
N ALA A 41 -48.99 -12.99 4.64
CA ALA A 41 -49.46 -12.26 5.82
C ALA A 41 -50.98 -11.99 5.80
N VAL A 42 -51.54 -11.66 4.62
CA VAL A 42 -53.00 -11.57 4.43
C VAL A 42 -53.66 -12.92 4.73
N GLY A 43 -53.15 -14.01 4.15
CA GLY A 43 -53.66 -15.36 4.40
C GLY A 43 -53.62 -15.78 5.86
N LEU A 44 -52.49 -15.57 6.55
CA LEU A 44 -52.31 -15.91 7.96
C LEU A 44 -53.24 -15.10 8.88
N VAL A 45 -53.50 -13.82 8.60
CA VAL A 45 -54.44 -13.00 9.36
C VAL A 45 -55.89 -13.49 9.20
N VAL A 46 -56.27 -13.91 7.99
CA VAL A 46 -57.59 -14.51 7.72
C VAL A 46 -57.77 -15.84 8.47
N VAL A 47 -56.70 -16.62 8.63
CA VAL A 47 -56.73 -17.93 9.31
C VAL A 47 -56.64 -17.83 10.84
N ALA A 48 -55.81 -16.93 11.39
CA ALA A 48 -55.38 -16.98 12.80
C ALA A 48 -56.38 -16.44 13.84
N ARG A 49 -57.52 -15.87 13.43
CA ARG A 49 -58.58 -15.32 14.32
C ARG A 49 -58.09 -14.37 15.43
N VAL A 50 -56.98 -13.67 15.20
CA VAL A 50 -56.42 -12.66 16.12
C VAL A 50 -57.36 -11.45 16.19
N GLY A 51 -57.40 -10.77 17.35
CA GLY A 51 -58.25 -9.59 17.57
C GLY A 51 -58.10 -8.53 16.46
N VAL A 52 -59.22 -8.21 15.81
CA VAL A 52 -59.31 -7.49 14.52
C VAL A 52 -58.45 -6.22 14.45
N LEU A 53 -58.39 -5.44 15.53
CA LEU A 53 -57.65 -4.18 15.59
C LEU A 53 -56.12 -4.35 15.57
N VAL A 54 -55.58 -5.40 16.20
CA VAL A 54 -54.13 -5.67 16.21
C VAL A 54 -53.74 -6.34 14.91
N ALA A 55 -54.52 -7.33 14.47
CA ALA A 55 -54.32 -8.01 13.20
C ALA A 55 -54.34 -7.03 12.01
N GLY A 56 -55.31 -6.10 11.97
CA GLY A 56 -55.40 -5.07 10.94
C GLY A 56 -54.23 -4.08 10.93
N GLN A 57 -53.66 -3.73 12.10
CA GLN A 57 -52.49 -2.85 12.16
C GLN A 57 -51.21 -3.55 11.70
N VAL A 58 -50.98 -4.80 12.13
CA VAL A 58 -49.84 -5.60 11.64
C VAL A 58 -49.96 -5.83 10.14
N LEU A 59 -51.16 -6.17 9.66
CA LEU A 59 -51.40 -6.39 8.22
C LEU A 59 -51.17 -5.13 7.39
N LEU A 60 -51.62 -3.96 7.87
CA LEU A 60 -51.37 -2.68 7.21
C LEU A 60 -49.87 -2.36 7.12
N VAL A 61 -49.10 -2.62 8.19
CA VAL A 61 -47.64 -2.41 8.18
C VAL A 61 -46.96 -3.35 7.20
N VAL A 62 -47.33 -4.64 7.15
CA VAL A 62 -46.75 -5.58 6.17
C VAL A 62 -47.14 -5.19 4.74
N ALA A 63 -48.41 -4.85 4.50
CA ALA A 63 -48.93 -4.35 3.22
C ALA A 63 -48.15 -3.14 2.70
N LEU A 64 -47.96 -2.13 3.55
CA LEU A 64 -47.16 -0.94 3.22
C LEU A 64 -45.68 -1.29 3.01
N SER A 65 -45.12 -2.23 3.78
CA SER A 65 -43.71 -2.65 3.65
C SER A 65 -43.42 -3.25 2.28
N ALA A 66 -44.21 -4.22 1.84
CA ALA A 66 -44.01 -4.83 0.53
C ALA A 66 -44.36 -3.89 -0.62
N GLY A 67 -45.45 -3.11 -0.50
CA GLY A 67 -45.84 -2.15 -1.52
C GLY A 67 -44.77 -1.08 -1.74
N THR A 68 -44.17 -0.57 -0.66
CA THR A 68 -43.05 0.37 -0.73
C THR A 68 -41.79 -0.29 -1.29
N CYS A 69 -41.47 -1.52 -0.85
CA CYS A 69 -40.32 -2.28 -1.34
C CYS A 69 -40.41 -2.53 -2.84
N ALA A 70 -41.51 -3.13 -3.32
CA ALA A 70 -41.74 -3.40 -4.74
C ALA A 70 -41.83 -2.12 -5.60
N GLY A 71 -42.38 -1.03 -5.04
CA GLY A 71 -42.39 0.27 -5.72
C GLY A 71 -40.98 0.85 -5.90
N LEU A 72 -40.14 0.81 -4.86
CA LEU A 72 -38.77 1.31 -4.91
C LEU A 72 -37.84 0.43 -5.77
N THR A 73 -37.88 -0.90 -5.62
CA THR A 73 -37.06 -1.80 -6.46
C THR A 73 -37.54 -1.83 -7.91
N GLY A 74 -38.84 -1.68 -8.17
CA GLY A 74 -39.38 -1.49 -9.52
C GLY A 74 -38.92 -0.18 -10.16
N GLN A 75 -38.89 0.94 -9.42
CA GLN A 75 -38.28 2.18 -9.91
C GLN A 75 -36.78 2.06 -10.14
N ALA A 76 -36.06 1.32 -9.28
CA ALA A 76 -34.64 1.04 -9.47
C ALA A 76 -34.38 0.30 -10.79
N ALA A 77 -35.11 -0.78 -11.07
CA ALA A 77 -35.01 -1.52 -12.33
C ALA A 77 -35.29 -0.62 -13.55
N VAL A 78 -36.37 0.18 -13.53
CA VAL A 78 -36.71 1.10 -14.65
C VAL A 78 -35.69 2.22 -14.85
N ARG A 79 -34.95 2.60 -13.80
CA ARG A 79 -33.92 3.64 -13.88
C ARG A 79 -32.55 3.08 -14.21
N ASP A 80 -32.32 1.79 -14.00
CA ASP A 80 -31.02 1.14 -14.24
C ASP A 80 -30.64 1.27 -15.72
N ASP A 81 -31.58 1.01 -16.63
CA ASP A 81 -31.47 1.26 -18.09
C ASP A 81 -31.04 2.70 -18.46
N ARG A 82 -31.36 3.68 -17.61
CA ARG A 82 -31.01 5.09 -17.80
C ARG A 82 -29.67 5.46 -17.17
N ARG A 83 -29.26 4.76 -16.10
CA ARG A 83 -27.98 4.95 -15.42
C ARG A 83 -26.84 4.26 -16.17
N HIS A 84 -27.12 3.09 -16.75
CA HIS A 84 -26.22 2.27 -17.54
C HIS A 84 -26.72 2.19 -19.00
N PRO A 85 -26.78 3.33 -19.73
CA PRO A 85 -27.33 3.33 -21.08
C PRO A 85 -26.49 2.45 -22.01
N PRO A 86 -27.11 1.64 -22.90
CA PRO A 86 -26.40 0.62 -23.66
C PRO A 86 -25.13 1.09 -24.37
N GLY A 87 -25.14 2.31 -24.95
CA GLY A 87 -23.96 2.86 -25.63
C GLY A 87 -22.74 3.14 -24.74
N LEU A 88 -22.93 3.46 -23.46
CA LEU A 88 -21.82 3.54 -22.50
C LEU A 88 -21.43 2.15 -22.00
N THR A 89 -22.38 1.28 -21.73
CA THR A 89 -22.12 -0.09 -21.28
C THR A 89 -21.34 -0.90 -22.33
N THR A 90 -21.71 -0.81 -23.62
CA THR A 90 -20.92 -1.41 -24.72
C THR A 90 -19.58 -0.71 -24.97
N SER A 91 -19.41 0.51 -24.45
CA SER A 91 -18.11 1.18 -24.40
C SER A 91 -17.26 0.73 -23.20
N VAL A 92 -17.65 -0.37 -22.55
CA VAL A 92 -16.90 -1.17 -21.56
C VAL A 92 -15.39 -1.15 -21.86
N GLY A 93 -14.54 -0.47 -21.09
CA GLY A 93 -13.09 -0.39 -21.30
C GLY A 93 -12.62 0.38 -22.54
N HIS A 94 -13.51 0.82 -23.44
CA HIS A 94 -13.14 1.54 -24.66
C HIS A 94 -12.79 3.00 -24.35
N ALA A 95 -11.72 3.51 -25.00
CA ALA A 95 -11.37 4.92 -24.96
C ALA A 95 -12.38 5.72 -25.78
N VAL A 96 -13.40 6.28 -25.12
CA VAL A 96 -14.51 7.01 -25.74
C VAL A 96 -14.48 8.48 -25.38
N THR A 97 -14.85 9.32 -26.35
CA THR A 97 -14.99 10.77 -26.14
C THR A 97 -16.38 11.06 -25.61
N LEU A 98 -16.45 11.52 -24.37
CA LEU A 98 -17.67 11.95 -23.70
C LEU A 98 -17.75 13.47 -23.68
N GLU A 99 -18.96 14.03 -23.75
CA GLU A 99 -19.19 15.41 -23.30
C GLU A 99 -20.11 15.43 -22.09
N GLY A 100 -19.72 16.22 -21.10
CA GLY A 100 -20.42 16.33 -19.83
C GLY A 100 -20.16 17.66 -19.16
N ARG A 101 -20.80 17.86 -18.01
CA ARG A 101 -20.54 19.02 -17.13
C ARG A 101 -19.76 18.56 -15.91
N LEU A 102 -18.72 19.28 -15.55
CA LEU A 102 -18.05 19.08 -14.27
C LEU A 102 -19.03 19.34 -13.12
N LEU A 103 -19.05 18.43 -12.14
CA LEU A 103 -19.75 18.62 -10.88
C LEU A 103 -18.83 19.24 -9.83
N ASP A 104 -17.53 18.98 -9.95
CA ASP A 104 -16.48 19.47 -9.04
C ASP A 104 -15.68 20.62 -9.67
N ARG A 105 -14.94 21.36 -8.84
CA ARG A 105 -13.96 22.36 -9.28
C ARG A 105 -12.61 21.69 -9.47
N VAL A 106 -11.87 22.06 -10.51
CA VAL A 106 -10.52 21.53 -10.79
C VAL A 106 -9.52 22.67 -10.77
N GLU A 107 -8.38 22.50 -10.10
CA GLU A 107 -7.23 23.40 -10.16
C GLU A 107 -6.04 22.67 -10.80
N GLY A 108 -5.76 22.96 -12.07
CA GLY A 108 -4.67 22.36 -12.86
C GLY A 108 -4.82 20.86 -13.14
N ARG A 109 -4.52 20.04 -12.14
CA ARG A 109 -4.58 18.57 -12.15
C ARG A 109 -5.41 18.12 -10.96
N ALA A 110 -6.42 17.29 -11.21
CA ALA A 110 -7.16 16.58 -10.17
C ALA A 110 -6.94 15.08 -10.37
N ASP A 111 -6.48 14.39 -9.33
CA ASP A 111 -6.33 12.93 -9.40
C ASP A 111 -7.68 12.23 -9.46
N VAL A 112 -8.74 12.86 -8.90
CA VAL A 112 -10.15 12.45 -9.00
C VAL A 112 -11.05 13.66 -9.24
N LEU A 113 -12.01 13.55 -10.16
CA LEU A 113 -13.16 14.48 -10.28
C LEU A 113 -14.43 13.74 -10.69
N THR A 114 -15.58 14.40 -10.64
CA THR A 114 -16.86 13.88 -11.09
C THR A 114 -17.45 14.74 -12.21
N MET A 115 -17.93 14.09 -13.27
CA MET A 115 -18.67 14.76 -14.34
C MET A 115 -20.02 14.10 -14.62
N SER A 116 -20.99 14.91 -15.00
CA SER A 116 -22.31 14.48 -15.46
C SER A 116 -22.33 14.47 -16.98
N VAL A 117 -22.17 13.29 -17.57
CA VAL A 117 -22.12 13.06 -19.01
C VAL A 117 -23.54 13.08 -19.58
N ASP A 118 -23.75 13.87 -20.64
CA ASP A 118 -25.03 13.91 -21.39
C ASP A 118 -24.88 13.55 -22.87
N ARG A 119 -23.66 13.28 -23.34
CA ARG A 119 -23.33 12.95 -24.73
C ARG A 119 -22.16 11.98 -24.84
N LEU A 120 -22.23 11.13 -25.87
CA LEU A 120 -21.20 10.19 -26.29
C LEU A 120 -20.90 10.45 -27.77
N ASP A 121 -19.63 10.60 -28.14
CA ASP A 121 -19.21 10.65 -29.54
C ASP A 121 -18.98 9.22 -30.08
N VAL A 122 -19.65 8.87 -31.16
CA VAL A 122 -19.55 7.56 -31.81
C VAL A 122 -19.17 7.76 -33.28
N GLY A 123 -17.90 7.52 -33.61
CA GLY A 123 -17.44 7.55 -35.01
C GLY A 123 -17.53 8.91 -35.70
N GLY A 124 -17.39 10.01 -34.97
CA GLY A 124 -17.51 11.38 -35.50
C GLY A 124 -18.95 11.93 -35.52
N GLY A 125 -19.88 11.25 -34.84
CA GLY A 125 -21.25 11.70 -34.63
C GLY A 125 -21.60 11.72 -33.14
N THR A 126 -21.97 12.89 -32.62
CA THR A 126 -22.34 13.04 -31.20
C THR A 126 -23.76 12.55 -30.93
N VAL A 127 -23.90 11.47 -30.15
CA VAL A 127 -25.17 10.91 -29.70
C VAL A 127 -25.52 11.49 -28.31
N ALA A 128 -26.74 12.00 -28.16
CA ALA A 128 -27.24 12.42 -26.86
C ALA A 128 -27.66 11.20 -26.03
N LEU A 129 -27.19 11.12 -24.79
CA LEU A 129 -27.64 10.11 -23.84
C LEU A 129 -29.06 10.48 -23.36
N GLY A 130 -29.95 9.49 -23.26
CA GLY A 130 -31.34 9.70 -22.81
C GLY A 130 -31.49 10.13 -21.35
N ALA A 131 -30.39 10.16 -20.60
CA ALA A 131 -30.27 10.64 -19.24
C ALA A 131 -28.87 11.21 -18.99
N ARG A 132 -28.70 11.93 -17.88
CA ARG A 132 -27.39 12.34 -17.38
C ARG A 132 -26.76 11.21 -16.58
N VAL A 133 -25.55 10.81 -16.94
CA VAL A 133 -24.83 9.71 -16.30
C VAL A 133 -23.68 10.29 -15.47
N PRO A 134 -23.62 10.03 -14.15
CA PRO A 134 -22.49 10.45 -13.32
C PRO A 134 -21.29 9.52 -13.56
N VAL A 135 -20.15 10.10 -13.93
CA VAL A 135 -18.89 9.41 -14.20
C VAL A 135 -17.80 10.01 -13.32
N ARG A 136 -17.12 9.18 -12.53
CA ARG A 136 -15.89 9.58 -11.82
C ARG A 136 -14.71 9.48 -12.78
N VAL A 137 -13.89 10.50 -12.83
CA VAL A 137 -12.74 10.58 -13.73
C VAL A 137 -11.44 10.67 -12.95
N PHE A 138 -10.50 9.79 -13.29
CA PHE A 138 -9.18 9.69 -12.68
C PHE A 138 -8.09 10.27 -13.59
N GLY A 139 -7.06 10.87 -12.99
CA GLY A 139 -5.91 11.43 -13.71
C GLY A 139 -6.25 12.65 -14.56
N ALA A 140 -7.28 13.42 -14.18
CA ALA A 140 -7.82 14.51 -14.97
C ALA A 140 -6.92 15.75 -14.94
N ARG A 141 -6.29 16.06 -16.08
CA ARG A 141 -5.64 17.36 -16.32
C ARG A 141 -6.52 18.22 -17.23
N VAL A 142 -6.59 19.53 -17.00
CA VAL A 142 -7.27 20.45 -17.92
C VAL A 142 -6.25 21.12 -18.84
N ASP A 143 -6.58 21.25 -20.12
CA ASP A 143 -5.77 22.01 -21.07
C ASP A 143 -5.86 23.54 -20.83
N GLY A 144 -4.71 24.22 -20.96
CA GLY A 144 -4.58 25.68 -21.03
C GLY A 144 -5.07 26.56 -19.85
N ARG A 145 -5.73 26.01 -18.82
CA ARG A 145 -6.31 26.80 -17.71
C ARG A 145 -5.79 26.37 -16.33
N ARG A 146 -5.53 27.35 -15.45
CA ARG A 146 -5.18 27.11 -14.03
C ARG A 146 -6.33 26.53 -13.22
N SER A 147 -7.58 26.86 -13.55
CA SER A 147 -8.74 26.29 -12.88
C SER A 147 -9.95 26.18 -13.82
N VAL A 148 -10.81 25.19 -13.57
CA VAL A 148 -12.11 25.05 -14.20
C VAL A 148 -13.19 24.96 -13.13
N GLU A 149 -14.26 25.71 -13.35
CA GLU A 149 -15.34 25.83 -12.38
C GLU A 149 -16.46 24.81 -12.60
N ILE A 150 -17.21 24.58 -11.53
CA ILE A 150 -18.40 23.73 -11.50
C ILE A 150 -19.40 24.17 -12.58
N GLY A 151 -19.97 23.19 -13.29
CA GLY A 151 -20.94 23.39 -14.36
C GLY A 151 -20.33 23.75 -15.72
N THR A 152 -19.01 23.92 -15.84
CA THR A 152 -18.31 24.03 -17.14
C THR A 152 -18.57 22.77 -17.97
N ARG A 153 -18.86 22.91 -19.26
CA ARG A 153 -18.97 21.77 -20.16
C ARG A 153 -17.60 21.42 -20.71
N VAL A 154 -17.20 20.17 -20.51
CA VAL A 154 -15.93 19.60 -20.93
C VAL A 154 -16.16 18.42 -21.87
N SER A 155 -15.21 18.19 -22.76
CA SER A 155 -15.08 16.97 -23.53
C SER A 155 -13.85 16.23 -23.03
N ALA A 156 -14.00 14.94 -22.75
CA ALA A 156 -12.98 14.10 -22.14
C ALA A 156 -12.92 12.76 -22.86
N ARG A 157 -11.72 12.32 -23.23
CA ARG A 157 -11.47 11.00 -23.80
C ARG A 157 -11.14 10.05 -22.66
N LEU A 158 -12.07 9.16 -22.32
CA LEU A 158 -12.02 8.31 -21.13
C LEU A 158 -12.01 6.84 -21.50
N VAL A 159 -11.12 6.06 -20.86
CA VAL A 159 -11.26 4.60 -20.79
C VAL A 159 -12.22 4.28 -19.65
N LEU A 160 -13.42 3.78 -19.98
CA LEU A 160 -14.48 3.56 -19.00
C LEU A 160 -14.37 2.20 -18.30
N ALA A 161 -14.70 2.15 -17.01
CA ALA A 161 -14.91 0.95 -16.22
C ALA A 161 -16.30 1.04 -15.55
N PRO A 162 -16.95 -0.10 -15.23
CA PRO A 162 -18.18 -0.05 -14.45
C PRO A 162 -17.81 0.35 -13.01
N ALA A 163 -18.51 1.33 -12.43
CA ALA A 163 -18.25 1.71 -11.05
C ALA A 163 -18.55 0.54 -10.10
N ARG A 164 -17.86 0.48 -8.95
CA ARG A 164 -18.16 -0.56 -7.95
C ARG A 164 -19.63 -0.50 -7.52
N TYR A 165 -20.27 -1.67 -7.44
CA TYR A 165 -21.72 -1.77 -7.17
C TYR A 165 -22.12 -1.09 -5.86
N GLY A 166 -22.85 0.01 -5.98
CA GLY A 166 -23.37 0.79 -4.85
C GLY A 166 -22.72 2.15 -4.63
N GLU A 167 -21.81 2.57 -5.51
CA GLU A 167 -21.30 3.95 -5.52
C GLU A 167 -22.29 4.96 -6.09
N SER A 168 -22.08 6.24 -5.77
CA SER A 168 -22.90 7.35 -6.25
C SER A 168 -22.74 7.62 -7.77
N VAL A 169 -21.64 7.17 -8.37
CA VAL A 169 -21.38 7.21 -9.83
C VAL A 169 -21.82 5.92 -10.53
N ALA A 170 -21.94 5.96 -11.86
CA ALA A 170 -22.35 4.82 -12.70
C ALA A 170 -21.15 4.16 -13.39
N PHE A 171 -20.20 4.99 -13.81
CA PHE A 171 -18.94 4.54 -14.43
C PHE A 171 -17.76 5.26 -13.77
N GLU A 172 -16.63 4.59 -13.79
CA GLU A 172 -15.31 5.17 -13.55
C GLU A 172 -14.64 5.38 -14.92
N GLY A 173 -13.75 6.37 -15.04
CA GLY A 173 -13.11 6.69 -16.31
C GLY A 173 -11.68 7.18 -16.12
N ARG A 174 -10.69 6.52 -16.69
CA ARG A 174 -9.31 7.05 -16.72
C ARG A 174 -9.20 8.05 -17.87
N ALA A 175 -8.79 9.28 -17.59
CA ALA A 175 -8.54 10.27 -18.63
C ALA A 175 -7.29 9.88 -19.43
N VAL A 176 -7.44 9.74 -20.75
CA VAL A 176 -6.32 9.43 -21.68
C VAL A 176 -5.65 10.72 -22.16
N GLU A 177 -6.43 11.80 -22.23
CA GLU A 177 -6.01 13.12 -22.74
C GLU A 177 -6.51 14.22 -21.78
N PRO A 178 -5.86 15.40 -21.78
CA PRO A 178 -6.36 16.56 -21.04
C PRO A 178 -7.79 16.94 -21.45
N LEU A 179 -8.61 17.30 -20.46
CA LEU A 179 -10.01 17.67 -20.66
C LEU A 179 -10.10 18.99 -21.43
N ALA A 180 -10.79 18.97 -22.57
CA ALA A 180 -11.02 20.12 -23.43
C ALA A 180 -12.28 20.88 -23.00
N VAL A 181 -12.14 22.17 -22.69
CA VAL A 181 -13.28 23.04 -22.34
C VAL A 181 -14.10 23.36 -23.60
N ARG A 182 -15.39 22.98 -23.61
CA ARG A 182 -16.32 23.21 -24.73
C ARG A 182 -17.17 24.46 -24.57
N SER A 183 -17.65 24.74 -23.35
CA SER A 183 -18.38 25.98 -23.05
C SER A 183 -18.31 26.32 -21.57
N GLU A 184 -18.36 27.62 -21.27
CA GLU A 184 -18.39 28.14 -19.90
C GLU A 184 -19.66 27.71 -19.14
N PRO A 185 -19.67 27.82 -17.79
CA PRO A 185 -20.81 27.45 -16.97
C PRO A 185 -22.10 28.15 -17.37
N GLY A 186 -23.24 27.44 -17.25
CA GLY A 186 -24.55 28.06 -17.42
C GLY A 186 -24.82 29.16 -16.39
N ARG A 187 -25.67 30.14 -16.70
CA ARG A 187 -25.91 31.36 -15.89
C ARG A 187 -26.04 31.14 -14.37
N ALA A 188 -26.74 30.09 -13.95
CA ALA A 188 -26.92 29.77 -12.53
C ALA A 188 -25.61 29.29 -11.86
N SER A 189 -24.82 28.47 -12.56
CA SER A 189 -23.50 28.02 -12.10
C SER A 189 -22.49 29.16 -12.12
N ALA A 190 -22.47 29.99 -13.17
CA ALA A 190 -21.60 31.17 -13.23
C ALA A 190 -21.88 32.15 -12.08
N TRP A 191 -23.17 32.36 -11.73
CA TRP A 191 -23.58 33.16 -10.58
C TRP A 191 -23.11 32.57 -9.25
N SER A 192 -23.30 31.26 -9.00
CA SER A 192 -22.84 30.66 -7.74
C SER A 192 -21.32 30.55 -7.66
N ASN A 193 -20.61 30.28 -8.77
CA ASN A 193 -19.16 30.30 -8.82
C ASN A 193 -18.60 31.69 -8.49
N GLY A 194 -19.20 32.76 -9.01
CA GLY A 194 -18.84 34.14 -8.67
C GLY A 194 -19.05 34.51 -7.20
N LEU A 195 -20.10 33.98 -6.56
CA LEU A 195 -20.30 34.13 -5.11
C LEU A 195 -19.22 33.38 -4.31
N ARG A 196 -18.94 32.11 -4.66
CA ARG A 196 -17.91 31.31 -3.97
C ARG A 196 -16.52 31.91 -4.13
N SER A 197 -16.12 32.35 -5.33
CA SER A 197 -14.81 32.94 -5.57
C SER A 197 -14.61 34.27 -4.85
N ALA A 198 -15.64 35.14 -4.83
CA ALA A 198 -15.61 36.37 -4.04
C ALA A 198 -15.53 36.10 -2.52
N PHE A 199 -16.24 35.08 -2.02
CA PHE A 199 -16.17 34.69 -0.61
C PHE A 199 -14.78 34.13 -0.25
N ARG A 200 -14.24 33.20 -1.04
CA ARG A 200 -12.86 32.68 -0.86
C ARG A 200 -11.82 33.80 -0.80
N ALA A 201 -11.92 34.78 -1.71
CA ALA A 201 -10.99 35.91 -1.72
C ALA A 201 -11.03 36.71 -0.41
N VAL A 202 -12.23 36.99 0.12
CA VAL A 202 -12.39 37.68 1.42
C VAL A 202 -11.94 36.81 2.60
N ALA A 203 -12.10 35.49 2.51
CA ALA A 203 -11.70 34.55 3.57
C ALA A 203 -10.18 34.30 3.61
N ALA A 204 -9.50 34.34 2.47
CA ALA A 204 -8.06 34.17 2.36
C ALA A 204 -7.25 35.31 3.02
N ASP A 205 -7.85 36.49 3.17
CA ASP A 205 -7.26 37.62 3.92
C ASP A 205 -7.39 37.49 5.45
N LEU A 206 -8.11 36.47 5.96
CA LEU A 206 -8.27 36.22 7.39
C LEU A 206 -7.17 35.29 7.94
N PRO A 207 -6.63 35.54 9.14
CA PRO A 207 -5.52 34.75 9.68
C PRO A 207 -5.95 33.40 10.27
N GLY A 208 -5.14 32.37 10.04
CA GLY A 208 -5.21 31.06 10.69
C GLY A 208 -6.48 30.24 10.39
N ASP A 209 -6.67 29.17 11.16
CA ASP A 209 -7.75 28.18 10.99
C ASP A 209 -9.15 28.80 10.80
N GLY A 210 -9.46 29.90 11.49
CA GLY A 210 -10.76 30.55 11.40
C GLY A 210 -11.09 31.11 10.02
N GLY A 211 -10.08 31.55 9.26
CA GLY A 211 -10.23 32.00 7.87
C GLY A 211 -10.48 30.84 6.92
N ALA A 212 -9.63 29.80 7.03
CA ALA A 212 -9.71 28.53 6.31
C ALA A 212 -11.07 27.82 6.48
N LEU A 213 -11.57 27.76 7.72
CA LEU A 213 -12.76 26.99 8.09
C LEU A 213 -14.08 27.72 7.76
N LEU A 214 -14.07 29.05 7.62
CA LEU A 214 -15.29 29.87 7.45
C LEU A 214 -16.05 29.57 6.14
N PRO A 215 -15.40 29.41 4.96
CA PRO A 215 -16.07 28.92 3.75
C PRO A 215 -16.66 27.51 3.92
N GLY A 216 -15.97 26.61 4.60
CA GLY A 216 -16.46 25.27 4.97
C GLY A 216 -17.80 25.35 5.73
N LEU A 217 -17.82 26.01 6.88
CA LEU A 217 -18.99 26.11 7.76
C LEU A 217 -20.22 26.77 7.12
N ALA A 218 -20.02 27.65 6.13
CA ALA A 218 -21.09 28.42 5.50
C ALA A 218 -21.61 27.83 4.18
N ILE A 219 -20.71 27.32 3.32
CA ILE A 219 -21.03 26.87 1.96
C ILE A 219 -20.42 25.53 1.54
N GLY A 220 -19.81 24.76 2.46
CA GLY A 220 -19.28 23.42 2.17
C GLY A 220 -17.91 23.40 1.51
N ASP A 221 -17.22 24.53 1.56
CA ASP A 221 -16.02 24.75 0.77
C ASP A 221 -14.76 24.51 1.60
N THR A 222 -14.38 23.24 1.74
CA THR A 222 -13.18 22.82 2.47
C THR A 222 -11.87 23.05 1.72
N SER A 223 -11.89 23.62 0.50
CA SER A 223 -10.69 23.79 -0.34
C SER A 223 -9.60 24.73 0.22
N GLY A 224 -9.87 25.40 1.34
CA GLY A 224 -8.87 26.17 2.10
C GLY A 224 -8.57 25.63 3.50
N VAL A 225 -9.14 24.48 3.89
CA VAL A 225 -8.90 23.82 5.18
C VAL A 225 -7.61 22.99 5.08
N PRO A 226 -6.61 23.21 5.95
CA PRO A 226 -5.42 22.37 6.03
C PRO A 226 -5.75 20.93 6.43
N ASP A 227 -4.97 19.96 5.92
CA ASP A 227 -5.22 18.53 6.16
C ASP A 227 -5.17 18.17 7.66
N ASP A 228 -4.23 18.75 8.42
CA ASP A 228 -4.13 18.58 9.88
C ASP A 228 -5.37 19.06 10.64
N LEU A 229 -6.01 20.14 10.14
CA LEU A 229 -7.25 20.65 10.72
C LEU A 229 -8.45 19.76 10.35
N ASP A 230 -8.51 19.21 9.13
CA ASP A 230 -9.60 18.30 8.74
C ASP A 230 -9.52 16.96 9.48
N ASP A 231 -8.29 16.48 9.72
CA ASP A 231 -8.03 15.35 10.62
C ASP A 231 -8.48 15.67 12.06
N ASP A 232 -8.08 16.79 12.65
CA ASP A 232 -8.54 17.25 13.97
C ASP A 232 -10.09 17.33 14.04
N MET A 233 -10.72 17.87 13.00
CA MET A 233 -12.18 17.98 12.86
C MET A 233 -12.84 16.59 12.79
N THR A 234 -12.18 15.61 12.17
CA THR A 234 -12.63 14.21 12.08
C THR A 234 -12.44 13.49 13.42
N GLN A 235 -11.27 13.61 14.07
CA GLN A 235 -10.96 13.06 15.40
C GLN A 235 -12.01 13.51 16.44
N ALA A 236 -12.35 14.81 16.42
CA ALA A 236 -13.33 15.41 17.32
C ALA A 236 -14.80 15.11 16.97
N SER A 237 -15.09 14.38 15.89
CA SER A 237 -16.45 14.16 15.35
C SER A 237 -17.20 15.45 15.00
N LEU A 238 -16.47 16.44 14.48
CA LEU A 238 -16.97 17.76 14.10
C LEU A 238 -16.97 18.01 12.58
N SER A 239 -16.38 17.14 11.75
CA SER A 239 -16.36 17.25 10.27
C SER A 239 -17.76 17.36 9.62
N HIS A 240 -18.82 16.95 10.30
CA HIS A 240 -20.21 17.19 9.89
C HIS A 240 -20.65 18.67 9.94
N LEU A 241 -19.81 19.58 10.47
CA LEU A 241 -20.02 21.03 10.45
C LEU A 241 -19.51 21.69 9.16
N THR A 242 -18.45 21.15 8.56
CA THR A 242 -17.92 21.61 7.26
C THR A 242 -18.68 21.00 6.10
N ALA A 243 -19.12 19.74 6.20
CA ALA A 243 -20.11 19.17 5.28
C ALA A 243 -21.47 19.87 5.46
N VAL A 244 -22.01 20.52 4.42
CA VAL A 244 -23.24 21.33 4.56
C VAL A 244 -24.43 20.47 4.94
N SER A 245 -24.81 20.59 6.20
CA SER A 245 -25.79 19.71 6.81
C SER A 245 -27.19 20.32 6.88
N GLY A 246 -28.15 19.53 7.34
CA GLY A 246 -29.53 19.99 7.51
C GLY A 246 -29.72 21.08 8.56
N SER A 247 -28.74 21.31 9.46
CA SER A 247 -28.77 22.47 10.35
C SER A 247 -28.70 23.77 9.57
N ASN A 248 -27.90 23.84 8.50
CA ASN A 248 -27.70 25.06 7.71
C ASN A 248 -29.01 25.43 7.00
N CYS A 249 -29.71 24.45 6.42
CA CYS A 249 -31.06 24.63 5.88
C CYS A 249 -32.08 25.09 6.95
N ALA A 250 -32.03 24.51 8.15
CA ALA A 250 -32.94 24.88 9.25
C ALA A 250 -32.70 26.30 9.78
N VAL A 251 -31.43 26.67 9.97
CA VAL A 251 -30.98 28.02 10.37
C VAL A 251 -31.39 29.06 9.33
N LEU A 252 -31.19 28.77 8.04
CA LEU A 252 -31.58 29.65 6.94
C LEU A 252 -33.11 29.87 6.88
N VAL A 253 -33.90 28.81 7.01
CA VAL A 253 -35.37 28.91 7.10
C VAL A 253 -35.80 29.69 8.34
N ALA A 254 -35.18 29.43 9.49
CA ALA A 254 -35.46 30.15 10.74
C ALA A 254 -35.13 31.65 10.63
N LEU A 255 -34.02 32.01 9.97
CA LEU A 255 -33.62 33.39 9.71
C LEU A 255 -34.62 34.11 8.81
N VAL A 256 -35.04 33.51 7.69
CA VAL A 256 -36.07 34.07 6.80
C VAL A 256 -37.40 34.21 7.52
N MET A 257 -37.77 33.23 8.36
CA MET A 257 -38.94 33.35 9.22
C MET A 257 -38.82 34.52 10.20
N LEU A 258 -37.68 34.67 10.87
CA LEU A 258 -37.45 35.69 11.90
C LEU A 258 -37.46 37.09 11.29
N VAL A 259 -36.63 37.34 10.28
CA VAL A 259 -36.55 38.64 9.57
C VAL A 259 -37.93 39.02 9.01
N GLY A 260 -38.62 38.09 8.34
CA GLY A 260 -39.98 38.32 7.86
C GLY A 260 -40.99 38.62 8.97
N SER A 261 -40.81 38.08 10.18
CA SER A 261 -41.67 38.41 11.33
C SER A 261 -41.42 39.80 11.90
N VAL A 262 -40.15 40.21 12.00
CA VAL A 262 -39.75 41.57 12.44
C VAL A 262 -40.24 42.62 11.45
N LEU A 263 -40.14 42.33 10.16
CA LEU A 263 -40.67 43.15 9.05
C LEU A 263 -42.21 43.05 8.88
N LYS A 264 -42.91 42.31 9.75
CA LYS A 264 -44.39 42.14 9.74
C LYS A 264 -44.96 41.58 8.43
N VAL A 265 -44.17 40.82 7.67
CA VAL A 265 -44.56 40.16 6.41
C VAL A 265 -45.59 39.06 6.71
N PRO A 266 -46.68 38.92 5.93
CA PRO A 266 -47.69 37.89 6.17
C PRO A 266 -47.12 36.47 6.02
N ARG A 267 -47.65 35.53 6.82
CA ARG A 267 -47.14 34.15 6.97
C ARG A 267 -46.91 33.43 5.65
N LEU A 268 -47.85 33.53 4.69
CA LEU A 268 -47.73 32.85 3.39
C LEU A 268 -46.57 33.38 2.55
N LEU A 269 -46.33 34.70 2.53
CA LEU A 269 -45.18 35.28 1.84
C LEU A 269 -43.86 34.91 2.51
N ARG A 270 -43.82 34.80 3.85
CA ARG A 270 -42.66 34.29 4.58
C ARG A 270 -42.34 32.85 4.19
N LEU A 271 -43.34 31.97 4.16
CA LEU A 271 -43.17 30.56 3.76
C LEU A 271 -42.68 30.45 2.30
N GLY A 272 -43.25 31.23 1.39
CA GLY A 272 -42.79 31.31 -0.01
C GLY A 272 -41.34 31.81 -0.12
N ALA A 273 -40.99 32.89 0.59
CA ALA A 273 -39.62 33.42 0.62
C ALA A 273 -38.61 32.39 1.16
N ALA A 274 -38.97 31.61 2.18
CA ALA A 274 -38.09 30.56 2.71
C ALA A 274 -37.85 29.44 1.68
N VAL A 275 -38.86 29.03 0.90
CA VAL A 275 -38.67 28.06 -0.19
C VAL A 275 -37.77 28.62 -1.30
N VAL A 276 -37.92 29.90 -1.66
CA VAL A 276 -37.07 30.56 -2.67
C VAL A 276 -35.61 30.67 -2.21
N VAL A 277 -35.38 31.16 -0.99
CA VAL A 277 -34.03 31.31 -0.41
C VAL A 277 -33.36 29.95 -0.23
N LEU A 278 -34.09 28.94 0.23
CA LEU A 278 -33.59 27.56 0.34
C LEU A 278 -33.24 26.97 -1.03
N SER A 279 -34.06 27.21 -2.06
CA SER A 279 -33.75 26.77 -3.44
C SER A 279 -32.49 27.44 -3.99
N ALA A 280 -32.30 28.74 -3.70
CA ALA A 280 -31.08 29.46 -4.08
C ALA A 280 -29.84 28.92 -3.34
N PHE A 281 -29.98 28.54 -2.07
CA PHE A 281 -28.92 27.93 -1.28
C PHE A 281 -28.49 26.56 -1.82
N VAL A 282 -29.42 25.71 -2.28
CA VAL A 282 -29.06 24.44 -2.98
C VAL A 282 -28.24 24.69 -4.25
N VAL A 283 -28.55 25.77 -5.00
CA VAL A 283 -27.75 26.14 -6.19
C VAL A 283 -26.38 26.72 -5.79
N LEU A 284 -26.30 27.42 -4.66
CA LEU A 284 -25.06 27.99 -4.11
C LEU A 284 -24.10 26.93 -3.58
N VAL A 285 -24.58 25.88 -2.93
CA VAL A 285 -23.70 24.82 -2.37
C VAL A 285 -23.45 23.67 -3.34
N THR A 286 -24.26 23.57 -4.42
CA THR A 286 -24.45 22.37 -5.26
C THR A 286 -25.38 21.33 -4.61
N PRO A 287 -26.10 20.51 -5.41
CA PRO A 287 -27.11 19.59 -4.89
C PRO A 287 -26.48 18.27 -4.39
N GLU A 288 -25.83 18.32 -3.23
CA GLU A 288 -25.40 17.10 -2.53
C GLU A 288 -26.59 16.29 -1.97
N PRO A 289 -26.48 14.95 -1.83
CA PRO A 289 -27.47 14.09 -1.17
C PRO A 289 -27.91 14.57 0.22
N SER A 290 -26.96 15.15 0.97
CA SER A 290 -27.13 15.74 2.30
C SER A 290 -28.15 16.89 2.28
N ILE A 291 -27.90 17.88 1.43
CA ILE A 291 -28.63 19.14 1.30
C ILE A 291 -29.99 18.92 0.64
N VAL A 292 -30.05 18.05 -0.38
CA VAL A 292 -31.30 17.72 -1.09
C VAL A 292 -32.31 17.12 -0.11
N ARG A 293 -31.91 16.18 0.75
CA ARG A 293 -32.79 15.63 1.81
C ARG A 293 -33.21 16.71 2.80
N ALA A 294 -32.27 17.49 3.32
CA ALA A 294 -32.58 18.55 4.27
C ALA A 294 -33.57 19.56 3.69
N THR A 295 -33.42 19.90 2.40
CA THR A 295 -34.32 20.78 1.66
C THR A 295 -35.72 20.18 1.52
N VAL A 296 -35.82 18.91 1.09
CA VAL A 296 -37.11 18.21 1.01
C VAL A 296 -37.81 18.17 2.36
N MET A 297 -37.09 17.86 3.45
CA MET A 297 -37.65 17.86 4.80
C MET A 297 -38.11 19.25 5.25
N ALA A 298 -37.31 20.29 5.02
CA ALA A 298 -37.67 21.66 5.34
C ALA A 298 -38.91 22.13 4.54
N VAL A 299 -39.01 21.80 3.25
CA VAL A 299 -40.19 22.09 2.43
C VAL A 299 -41.43 21.35 2.96
N LEU A 300 -41.32 20.06 3.31
CA LEU A 300 -42.42 19.29 3.91
C LEU A 300 -42.89 19.91 5.24
N VAL A 301 -41.97 20.40 6.07
CA VAL A 301 -42.30 21.13 7.32
C VAL A 301 -42.98 22.47 7.01
N LEU A 302 -42.47 23.25 6.05
CA LEU A 302 -43.08 24.52 5.62
C LEU A 302 -44.51 24.33 5.08
N VAL A 303 -44.77 23.26 4.33
CA VAL A 303 -46.11 22.88 3.87
C VAL A 303 -47.02 22.51 5.05
N HIS A 304 -46.56 21.71 6.01
CA HIS A 304 -47.35 21.42 7.22
C HIS A 304 -47.64 22.68 8.05
N LEU A 305 -46.67 23.60 8.15
CA LEU A 305 -46.86 24.90 8.78
C LEU A 305 -47.83 25.81 8.00
N ALA A 306 -48.04 25.61 6.69
CA ALA A 306 -49.11 26.27 5.95
C ALA A 306 -50.49 25.65 6.26
N VAL A 307 -50.56 24.32 6.39
CA VAL A 307 -51.80 23.54 6.58
C VAL A 307 -52.25 23.46 8.05
N ALA A 308 -51.45 23.97 8.99
CA ALA A 308 -51.75 24.07 10.43
C ALA A 308 -52.13 22.74 11.12
N ARG A 309 -51.58 21.62 10.63
CA ARG A 309 -51.72 20.28 11.25
C ARG A 309 -50.54 19.99 12.18
N PRO A 310 -50.74 19.24 13.29
CA PRO A 310 -49.64 18.80 14.15
C PRO A 310 -48.70 17.86 13.38
N ILE A 311 -47.39 18.12 13.46
CA ILE A 311 -46.36 17.37 12.74
C ILE A 311 -45.93 16.15 13.56
N ALA A 312 -46.03 14.95 12.97
CA ALA A 312 -45.41 13.74 13.49
C ALA A 312 -44.06 13.52 12.79
N GLY A 313 -42.96 13.56 13.53
CA GLY A 313 -41.61 13.53 12.94
C GLY A 313 -41.30 12.26 12.13
N VAL A 314 -41.62 11.07 12.67
CA VAL A 314 -41.29 9.79 12.01
C VAL A 314 -41.98 9.64 10.63
N PRO A 315 -43.30 9.90 10.48
CA PRO A 315 -43.92 9.95 9.16
C PRO A 315 -43.28 10.93 8.16
N VAL A 316 -42.80 12.10 8.60
CA VAL A 316 -42.13 13.08 7.72
C VAL A 316 -40.77 12.56 7.25
N VAL A 317 -39.96 11.97 8.15
CA VAL A 317 -38.70 11.31 7.79
C VAL A 317 -38.96 10.16 6.81
N ALA A 318 -39.92 9.28 7.12
CA ALA A 318 -40.26 8.14 6.27
C ALA A 318 -40.72 8.57 4.87
N LEU A 319 -41.58 9.60 4.77
CA LEU A 319 -42.04 10.13 3.48
C LEU A 319 -40.90 10.78 2.69
N ALA A 320 -40.01 11.52 3.36
CA ALA A 320 -38.84 12.12 2.71
C ALA A 320 -37.88 11.05 2.17
N VAL A 321 -37.56 10.02 2.96
CA VAL A 321 -36.71 8.90 2.54
C VAL A 321 -37.33 8.14 1.38
N ALA A 322 -38.61 7.77 1.48
CA ALA A 322 -39.31 7.07 0.39
C ALA A 322 -39.36 7.90 -0.90
N GLY A 323 -39.64 9.20 -0.81
CA GLY A 323 -39.67 10.10 -1.95
C GLY A 323 -38.29 10.27 -2.60
N LEU A 324 -37.22 10.40 -1.79
CA LEU A 324 -35.85 10.52 -2.29
C LEU A 324 -35.37 9.23 -2.94
N LEU A 325 -35.61 8.06 -2.34
CA LEU A 325 -35.27 6.77 -2.96
C LEU A 325 -36.09 6.46 -4.22
N PHE A 326 -37.30 7.03 -4.36
CA PHE A 326 -38.09 6.95 -5.59
C PHE A 326 -37.53 7.89 -6.68
N VAL A 327 -36.91 9.01 -6.29
CA VAL A 327 -36.29 10.00 -7.19
C VAL A 327 -34.86 9.60 -7.60
N ASP A 328 -34.11 8.94 -6.71
CA ASP A 328 -32.80 8.36 -6.97
C ASP A 328 -32.58 7.13 -6.04
N PRO A 329 -32.77 5.91 -6.59
CA PRO A 329 -32.63 4.67 -5.82
C PRO A 329 -31.21 4.39 -5.30
N TRP A 330 -30.16 4.96 -5.89
CA TRP A 330 -28.76 4.68 -5.50
C TRP A 330 -28.34 5.44 -4.25
N LEU A 331 -29.09 6.49 -3.86
CA LEU A 331 -29.00 7.10 -2.53
C LEU A 331 -29.16 6.08 -1.39
N ALA A 332 -29.74 4.90 -1.65
CA ALA A 332 -29.86 3.83 -0.67
C ALA A 332 -28.52 3.39 -0.04
N ARG A 333 -27.39 3.58 -0.75
CA ARG A 333 -26.04 3.20 -0.29
C ARG A 333 -25.09 4.38 -0.10
N ASP A 334 -25.50 5.59 -0.46
CA ASP A 334 -24.71 6.80 -0.29
C ASP A 334 -24.49 7.12 1.21
N LEU A 335 -23.24 7.25 1.65
CA LEU A 335 -22.91 7.37 3.07
C LEU A 335 -23.44 8.68 3.68
N ALA A 336 -23.36 9.80 2.95
CA ALA A 336 -23.91 11.09 3.40
C ALA A 336 -25.46 11.06 3.48
N PHE A 337 -26.11 10.26 2.63
CA PHE A 337 -27.52 9.95 2.74
C PHE A 337 -27.83 9.12 4.00
N VAL A 338 -27.16 7.98 4.15
CA VAL A 338 -27.34 7.03 5.27
C VAL A 338 -27.14 7.73 6.61
N LEU A 339 -25.98 8.36 6.83
CA LEU A 339 -25.59 8.95 8.11
C LEU A 339 -26.59 10.00 8.57
N SER A 340 -27.06 10.88 7.68
CA SER A 340 -27.97 11.94 8.10
C SER A 340 -29.45 11.53 8.16
N VAL A 341 -29.88 10.49 7.44
CA VAL A 341 -31.18 9.84 7.74
C VAL A 341 -31.14 9.18 9.12
N LEU A 342 -30.05 8.52 9.49
CA LEU A 342 -29.85 7.95 10.82
C LEU A 342 -29.84 9.05 11.89
N ALA A 343 -29.04 10.10 11.73
CA ALA A 343 -29.00 11.24 12.65
C ALA A 343 -30.39 11.86 12.87
N THR A 344 -31.12 12.14 11.77
CA THR A 344 -32.45 12.75 11.84
C THR A 344 -33.48 11.81 12.50
N SER A 345 -33.38 10.51 12.24
CA SER A 345 -34.22 9.50 12.89
C SER A 345 -33.89 9.40 14.39
N GLY A 346 -32.61 9.40 14.75
CA GLY A 346 -32.12 9.44 16.14
C GLY A 346 -32.64 10.66 16.88
N LEU A 347 -32.51 11.85 16.31
CA LEU A 347 -33.03 13.10 16.87
C LEU A 347 -34.54 13.04 17.14
N VAL A 348 -35.33 12.53 16.19
CA VAL A 348 -36.80 12.42 16.31
C VAL A 348 -37.24 11.34 17.32
N VAL A 349 -36.51 10.22 17.42
CA VAL A 349 -36.88 9.07 18.27
C VAL A 349 -36.31 9.19 19.69
N LEU A 350 -35.05 9.61 19.81
CA LEU A 350 -34.28 9.63 21.07
C LEU A 350 -34.15 11.01 21.69
N GLY A 351 -34.15 12.10 20.92
CA GLY A 351 -33.87 13.45 21.43
C GLY A 351 -34.75 13.84 22.63
N GLY A 352 -36.07 13.84 22.46
CA GLY A 352 -37.02 14.14 23.55
C GLY A 352 -36.90 13.19 24.77
N PRO A 353 -36.90 11.85 24.57
CA PRO A 353 -36.66 10.89 25.65
C PRO A 353 -35.33 11.04 26.41
N LEU A 354 -34.22 11.33 25.71
CA LEU A 354 -32.91 11.60 26.32
C LEU A 354 -32.92 12.92 27.08
N THR A 355 -33.48 14.01 26.53
CA THR A 355 -33.66 15.28 27.23
C THR A 355 -34.42 15.06 28.54
N ALA A 356 -35.54 14.32 28.52
CA ALA A 356 -36.34 14.03 29.71
C ALA A 356 -35.66 13.09 30.72
N LEU A 357 -34.59 12.38 30.32
CA LEU A 357 -33.75 11.58 31.21
C LEU A 357 -32.67 12.45 31.86
N LEU A 358 -31.95 13.26 31.07
CA LEU A 358 -30.88 14.14 31.50
C LEU A 358 -31.40 15.35 32.30
N ALA A 359 -32.62 15.82 32.03
CA ALA A 359 -33.29 16.90 32.79
C ALA A 359 -33.59 16.55 34.25
N ARG A 360 -33.31 15.30 34.68
CA ARG A 360 -33.32 14.86 36.09
C ARG A 360 -32.04 15.20 36.85
N LEU A 361 -30.97 15.54 36.12
CA LEU A 361 -29.63 15.79 36.64
C LEU A 361 -29.15 17.22 36.37
N VAL A 362 -29.50 17.77 35.19
CA VAL A 362 -29.10 19.12 34.74
C VAL A 362 -30.33 19.91 34.25
N PRO A 363 -30.27 21.26 34.16
CA PRO A 363 -31.37 22.06 33.63
C PRO A 363 -31.78 21.66 32.20
N GLU A 364 -33.06 21.78 31.86
CA GLU A 364 -33.63 21.34 30.58
C GLU A 364 -32.87 21.86 29.32
N PRO A 365 -32.38 23.12 29.25
CA PRO A 365 -31.57 23.57 28.10
C PRO A 365 -30.25 22.81 27.96
N VAL A 366 -29.57 22.50 29.08
CA VAL A 366 -28.31 21.75 29.10
C VAL A 366 -28.58 20.27 28.79
N ALA A 367 -29.68 19.72 29.31
CA ALA A 367 -30.14 18.38 28.97
C ALA A 367 -30.42 18.23 27.47
N ALA A 368 -31.04 19.23 26.83
CA ALA A 368 -31.28 19.23 25.40
C ALA A 368 -29.99 19.38 24.59
N ALA A 369 -29.08 20.28 25.01
CA ALA A 369 -27.78 20.47 24.38
C ALA A 369 -26.93 19.18 24.38
N LEU A 370 -26.99 18.37 25.44
CA LEU A 370 -26.33 17.05 25.51
C LEU A 370 -27.11 15.98 24.72
N ALA A 371 -28.44 15.93 24.86
CA ALA A 371 -29.27 14.88 24.27
C ALA A 371 -29.27 14.88 22.73
N VAL A 372 -29.18 16.05 22.10
CA VAL A 372 -29.18 16.22 20.64
C VAL A 372 -27.97 15.52 19.97
N PRO A 373 -26.70 15.87 20.29
CA PRO A 373 -25.53 15.19 19.74
C PRO A 373 -25.44 13.73 20.19
N THR A 374 -25.79 13.39 21.44
CA THR A 374 -25.85 11.97 21.88
C THR A 374 -26.84 11.15 21.04
N ALA A 375 -28.02 11.69 20.71
CA ALA A 375 -29.01 11.01 19.88
C ALA A 375 -28.51 10.78 18.43
N ALA A 376 -27.78 11.75 17.88
CA ALA A 376 -27.19 11.65 16.55
C ALA A 376 -26.03 10.64 16.54
N GLN A 377 -25.06 10.78 17.46
CA GLN A 377 -23.90 9.88 17.55
C GLN A 377 -24.34 8.43 17.75
N LEU A 378 -25.25 8.13 18.69
CA LEU A 378 -25.77 6.77 18.88
C LEU A 378 -26.42 6.19 17.61
N ALA A 379 -27.11 7.00 16.80
CA ALA A 379 -27.74 6.53 15.58
C ALA A 379 -26.74 6.32 14.43
N CYS A 380 -25.67 7.12 14.36
CA CYS A 380 -24.67 7.08 13.28
C CYS A 380 -23.50 6.14 13.57
N GLN A 381 -23.13 5.91 14.84
CA GLN A 381 -21.92 5.17 15.23
C GLN A 381 -21.78 3.78 14.58
N PRO A 382 -22.84 2.96 14.41
CA PRO A 382 -22.69 1.66 13.74
C PRO A 382 -22.24 1.74 12.27
N VAL A 383 -22.55 2.84 11.58
CA VAL A 383 -22.09 3.07 10.19
C VAL A 383 -20.70 3.69 10.20
N LEU A 384 -20.44 4.63 11.11
CA LEU A 384 -19.10 5.20 11.27
C LEU A 384 -18.05 4.14 11.63
N LEU A 385 -18.39 3.21 12.53
CA LEU A 385 -17.53 2.09 12.94
C LEU A 385 -17.14 1.16 11.76
N ALA A 386 -18.03 1.04 10.76
CA ALA A 386 -17.78 0.24 9.57
C ALA A 386 -16.96 0.98 8.50
N LEU A 387 -16.70 2.28 8.68
CA LEU A 387 -15.83 3.11 7.85
C LEU A 387 -14.46 3.30 8.52
N GLU A 388 -14.46 3.52 9.84
CA GLU A 388 -13.26 3.67 10.67
C GLU A 388 -13.46 2.87 11.97
N PRO A 389 -12.57 1.94 12.34
CA PRO A 389 -12.72 1.03 13.49
C PRO A 389 -12.45 1.72 14.85
N SER A 390 -13.10 2.85 15.09
CA SER A 390 -12.90 3.69 16.26
C SER A 390 -14.21 4.33 16.76
N ILE A 391 -14.22 4.72 18.04
CA ILE A 391 -15.30 5.49 18.65
C ILE A 391 -14.72 6.78 19.26
N ALA A 392 -15.10 7.93 18.74
CA ALA A 392 -14.75 9.23 19.28
C ALA A 392 -15.43 9.45 20.65
N LEU A 393 -14.67 9.28 21.74
CA LEU A 393 -15.17 9.36 23.12
C LEU A 393 -15.60 10.78 23.50
N HIS A 394 -14.86 11.79 23.02
CA HIS A 394 -15.10 13.20 23.36
C HIS A 394 -16.05 13.91 22.38
N GLY A 395 -16.55 13.21 21.34
CA GLY A 395 -17.35 13.79 20.25
C GLY A 395 -18.60 14.54 20.73
N VAL A 396 -19.33 14.00 21.71
CA VAL A 396 -20.50 14.70 22.31
C VAL A 396 -20.09 16.03 22.94
N VAL A 397 -18.96 16.08 23.65
CA VAL A 397 -18.48 17.28 24.36
C VAL A 397 -18.01 18.33 23.35
N ALA A 398 -17.22 17.92 22.34
CA ALA A 398 -16.79 18.77 21.24
C ALA A 398 -18.01 19.40 20.52
N ASN A 399 -19.03 18.61 20.21
CA ASN A 399 -20.29 19.06 19.61
C ASN A 399 -21.03 20.11 20.47
N VAL A 400 -21.08 19.92 21.80
CA VAL A 400 -21.70 20.89 22.73
C VAL A 400 -20.91 22.19 22.80
N LEU A 401 -19.58 22.15 22.72
CA LEU A 401 -18.73 23.34 22.76
C LEU A 401 -18.72 24.12 21.43
N ALA A 402 -18.74 23.43 20.28
CA ALA A 402 -18.80 24.05 18.96
C ALA A 402 -20.22 24.53 18.57
N GLY A 403 -21.26 23.87 19.08
CA GLY A 403 -22.66 24.09 18.71
C GLY A 403 -23.20 25.53 18.83
N PRO A 404 -22.79 26.35 19.81
CA PRO A 404 -23.17 27.78 19.86
C PRO A 404 -22.48 28.64 18.80
N ALA A 405 -21.25 28.30 18.43
CA ALA A 405 -20.43 29.09 17.51
C ALA A 405 -20.77 28.79 16.03
N ALA A 406 -20.98 27.52 15.68
CA ALA A 406 -21.18 27.10 14.30
C ALA A 406 -22.34 27.83 13.58
N PRO A 407 -23.57 27.95 14.12
CA PRO A 407 -24.66 28.68 13.45
C PRO A 407 -24.36 30.17 13.24
N VAL A 408 -23.56 30.79 14.12
CA VAL A 408 -23.16 32.19 14.00
C VAL A 408 -22.14 32.34 12.86
N ALA A 409 -21.15 31.45 12.78
CA ALA A 409 -20.19 31.38 11.68
C ALA A 409 -20.89 31.09 10.34
N THR A 410 -21.81 30.13 10.28
CA THR A 410 -22.60 29.80 9.07
C THR A 410 -23.43 31.00 8.59
N VAL A 411 -24.19 31.67 9.47
CA VAL A 411 -24.99 32.85 9.07
C VAL A 411 -24.10 34.01 8.66
N GLY A 412 -23.02 34.26 9.41
CA GLY A 412 -22.03 35.29 9.10
C GLY A 412 -21.40 35.07 7.74
N GLY A 413 -20.83 33.89 7.49
CA GLY A 413 -20.24 33.49 6.22
C GLY A 413 -21.22 33.51 5.05
N LEU A 414 -22.50 33.15 5.25
CA LEU A 414 -23.53 33.32 4.23
C LEU A 414 -23.79 34.79 3.88
N VAL A 415 -23.76 35.69 4.86
CA VAL A 415 -23.84 37.14 4.62
C VAL A 415 -22.58 37.63 3.89
N VAL A 416 -21.37 37.19 4.26
CA VAL A 416 -20.13 37.50 3.52
C VAL A 416 -20.25 37.05 2.06
N CYS A 417 -20.67 35.80 1.83
CA CYS A 417 -20.82 35.22 0.50
C CYS A 417 -21.77 36.03 -0.39
N VAL A 418 -22.92 36.48 0.15
CA VAL A 418 -23.87 37.33 -0.59
C VAL A 418 -23.34 38.76 -0.80
N LEU A 419 -22.60 39.33 0.15
CA LEU A 419 -22.13 40.72 0.08
C LEU A 419 -20.83 40.91 -0.73
N ALA A 420 -19.93 39.91 -0.74
CA ALA A 420 -18.58 40.04 -1.28
C ALA A 420 -18.50 40.54 -2.73
N PRO A 421 -19.36 40.11 -3.68
CA PRO A 421 -19.29 40.62 -5.06
C PRO A 421 -19.73 42.08 -5.23
N TRP A 422 -20.46 42.66 -4.27
CA TRP A 422 -21.14 43.96 -4.43
C TRP A 422 -20.58 45.05 -3.52
N VAL A 423 -20.24 44.69 -2.28
CA VAL A 423 -19.75 45.60 -1.24
C VAL A 423 -18.63 44.93 -0.44
N PRO A 424 -17.46 44.66 -1.08
CA PRO A 424 -16.39 43.86 -0.49
C PRO A 424 -15.91 44.38 0.87
N VAL A 425 -15.81 45.70 1.06
CA VAL A 425 -15.44 46.30 2.36
C VAL A 425 -16.39 45.88 3.48
N THR A 426 -17.71 45.91 3.23
CA THR A 426 -18.70 45.45 4.21
C THR A 426 -18.62 43.94 4.42
N ALA A 427 -18.37 43.17 3.35
CA ALA A 427 -18.16 41.74 3.44
C ALA A 427 -16.94 41.39 4.31
N THR A 428 -15.82 42.09 4.16
CA THR A 428 -14.62 41.94 5.01
C THR A 428 -14.92 42.24 6.48
N VAL A 429 -15.67 43.31 6.79
CA VAL A 429 -16.08 43.62 8.18
C VAL A 429 -16.93 42.50 8.78
N VAL A 430 -17.88 41.94 8.03
CA VAL A 430 -18.68 40.79 8.48
C VAL A 430 -17.83 39.52 8.57
N ALA A 431 -16.83 39.36 7.69
CA ALA A 431 -15.91 38.23 7.72
C ALA A 431 -15.04 38.24 8.99
N TRP A 432 -14.50 39.39 9.39
CA TRP A 432 -13.81 39.54 10.69
C TRP A 432 -14.71 39.26 11.89
N ALA A 433 -15.99 39.64 11.84
CA ALA A 433 -16.96 39.28 12.88
C ALA A 433 -17.29 37.77 12.90
N SER A 434 -17.23 37.11 11.74
CA SER A 434 -17.51 35.67 11.55
C SER A 434 -16.27 34.79 11.78
N TRP A 435 -15.08 35.37 11.68
CA TRP A 435 -13.80 34.73 11.95
C TRP A 435 -13.71 34.25 13.40
N LEU A 436 -14.14 35.06 14.38
CA LEU A 436 -14.07 34.69 15.79
C LEU A 436 -14.82 33.39 16.14
N PRO A 437 -16.12 33.21 15.78
CA PRO A 437 -16.79 31.92 16.01
C PRO A 437 -16.23 30.78 15.14
N SER A 438 -15.69 31.07 13.95
CA SER A 438 -14.99 30.06 13.12
C SER A 438 -13.72 29.53 13.81
N SER A 439 -12.85 30.45 14.28
CA SER A 439 -11.65 30.14 15.08
C SER A 439 -11.97 29.39 16.37
N TRP A 440 -13.12 29.67 17.00
CA TRP A 440 -13.58 28.90 18.16
C TRP A 440 -13.88 27.44 17.78
N VAL A 441 -14.60 27.18 16.68
CA VAL A 441 -14.85 25.79 16.23
C VAL A 441 -13.54 25.05 15.95
N ALA A 442 -12.58 25.69 15.25
CA ALA A 442 -11.26 25.10 15.02
C ALA A 442 -10.51 24.81 16.33
N ALA A 443 -10.45 25.78 17.25
CA ALA A 443 -9.79 25.60 18.55
C ALA A 443 -10.42 24.49 19.39
N VAL A 444 -11.74 24.28 19.30
CA VAL A 444 -12.43 23.13 19.95
C VAL A 444 -12.02 21.82 19.30
N ALA A 445 -11.87 21.75 17.97
CA ALA A 445 -11.40 20.55 17.28
C ALA A 445 -9.99 20.15 17.75
N ARG A 446 -9.00 21.06 17.60
CA ARG A 446 -7.60 20.83 18.03
C ARG A 446 -7.47 20.53 19.52
N SER A 447 -8.27 21.20 20.35
CA SER A 447 -8.28 20.91 21.79
C SER A 447 -8.83 19.52 22.08
N ALA A 448 -9.94 19.12 21.44
CA ALA A 448 -10.59 17.84 21.69
C ALA A 448 -9.83 16.64 21.10
N SER A 449 -9.11 16.82 20.00
CA SER A 449 -8.24 15.77 19.42
C SER A 449 -7.07 15.44 20.35
N SER A 450 -6.43 16.46 20.94
CA SER A 450 -5.31 16.33 21.88
C SER A 450 -5.62 15.62 23.22
N TRP A 451 -6.88 15.31 23.51
CA TRP A 451 -7.24 14.72 24.80
C TRP A 451 -6.86 13.23 24.89
N PRO A 452 -6.47 12.73 26.09
CA PRO A 452 -6.11 11.33 26.24
C PRO A 452 -7.30 10.43 25.90
N GLY A 453 -7.08 9.46 25.01
CA GLY A 453 -8.11 8.52 24.56
C GLY A 453 -9.22 9.16 23.74
N THR A 454 -8.94 10.16 22.89
CA THR A 454 -9.93 10.74 21.96
C THR A 454 -10.70 9.68 21.18
N ARG A 455 -10.00 8.66 20.68
CA ARG A 455 -10.61 7.50 20.01
C ARG A 455 -10.42 6.24 20.86
N LEU A 456 -11.52 5.54 21.12
CA LEU A 456 -11.49 4.17 21.62
C LEU A 456 -11.45 3.23 20.41
N ALA A 457 -10.34 2.49 20.23
CA ALA A 457 -10.25 1.43 19.23
C ALA A 457 -11.37 0.40 19.49
N TRP A 458 -12.13 0.07 18.45
CA TRP A 458 -13.25 -0.87 18.53
C TRP A 458 -13.24 -1.76 17.29
N ASP A 459 -13.51 -3.04 17.48
CA ASP A 459 -13.53 -4.02 16.40
C ASP A 459 -14.51 -3.62 15.28
N GLY A 460 -13.97 -3.25 14.12
CA GLY A 460 -14.74 -2.91 12.91
C GLY A 460 -15.33 -4.14 12.19
N SER A 461 -15.03 -5.36 12.65
CA SER A 461 -15.57 -6.59 12.07
C SER A 461 -17.10 -6.65 12.16
N ALA A 462 -17.72 -7.51 11.33
CA ALA A 462 -19.18 -7.72 11.37
C ALA A 462 -19.69 -8.11 12.79
N PRO A 463 -19.02 -8.98 13.57
CA PRO A 463 -19.28 -9.15 15.00
C PRO A 463 -19.24 -7.85 15.83
N GLY A 464 -18.19 -7.03 15.71
CA GLY A 464 -18.03 -5.80 16.49
C GLY A 464 -19.06 -4.72 16.15
N VAL A 465 -19.42 -4.58 14.86
CA VAL A 465 -20.53 -3.73 14.40
C VAL A 465 -21.88 -4.27 14.91
N ALA A 466 -22.12 -5.58 14.84
CA ALA A 466 -23.35 -6.18 15.35
C ALA A 466 -23.51 -6.00 16.87
N ALA A 467 -22.41 -6.08 17.64
CA ALA A 467 -22.40 -5.78 19.06
C ALA A 467 -22.80 -4.32 19.34
N LEU A 468 -22.24 -3.36 18.60
CA LEU A 468 -22.59 -1.94 18.75
C LEU A 468 -24.04 -1.64 18.33
N VAL A 469 -24.56 -2.28 17.29
CA VAL A 469 -26.01 -2.22 16.94
C VAL A 469 -26.87 -2.75 18.09
N GLY A 470 -26.46 -3.86 18.71
CA GLY A 470 -27.12 -4.44 19.89
C GLY A 470 -27.13 -3.48 21.08
N VAL A 471 -25.99 -2.87 21.41
CA VAL A 471 -25.87 -1.83 22.46
C VAL A 471 -26.80 -0.65 22.15
N THR A 472 -26.76 -0.14 20.92
CA THR A 472 -27.62 0.99 20.48
C THR A 472 -29.10 0.65 20.61
N ALA A 473 -29.52 -0.55 20.21
CA ALA A 473 -30.89 -1.02 20.35
C ALA A 473 -31.31 -1.16 21.83
N LEU A 474 -30.42 -1.65 22.71
CA LEU A 474 -30.67 -1.71 24.16
C LEU A 474 -30.82 -0.32 24.77
N VAL A 475 -29.99 0.66 24.37
CA VAL A 475 -30.14 2.07 24.79
C VAL A 475 -31.49 2.63 24.34
N VAL A 476 -31.86 2.45 23.06
CA VAL A 476 -33.17 2.90 22.53
C VAL A 476 -34.32 2.30 23.35
N VAL A 477 -34.29 1.00 23.63
CA VAL A 477 -35.32 0.34 24.46
C VAL A 477 -35.32 0.89 25.89
N ALA A 478 -34.17 1.00 26.56
CA ALA A 478 -34.08 1.48 27.94
C ALA A 478 -34.54 2.94 28.11
N VAL A 479 -34.37 3.77 27.08
CA VAL A 479 -34.75 5.20 27.06
C VAL A 479 -36.21 5.40 26.64
N VAL A 480 -36.69 4.69 25.61
CA VAL A 480 -38.03 4.90 25.03
C VAL A 480 -39.12 4.09 25.75
N ALA A 481 -38.80 2.97 26.40
CA ALA A 481 -39.77 2.10 27.07
C ALA A 481 -40.42 2.76 28.31
N ARG A 482 -41.55 3.45 28.07
CA ARG A 482 -42.44 3.98 29.13
C ARG A 482 -43.29 2.90 29.82
N ALA A 483 -43.33 1.67 29.32
CA ALA A 483 -44.29 0.64 29.75
C ALA A 483 -43.69 -0.41 30.69
N ARG A 484 -43.98 -0.26 31.99
CA ARG A 484 -43.72 -1.19 33.12
C ARG A 484 -42.24 -1.49 33.39
N GLY A 485 -41.78 -1.18 34.60
CA GLY A 485 -40.36 -1.15 34.97
C GLY A 485 -39.52 -2.40 34.69
N ARG A 486 -40.12 -3.59 34.53
CA ARG A 486 -39.41 -4.84 34.22
C ARG A 486 -38.73 -4.84 32.85
N THR A 487 -39.33 -4.26 31.81
CA THR A 487 -38.73 -4.21 30.45
C THR A 487 -37.53 -3.28 30.43
N ARG A 488 -37.69 -2.08 30.98
CA ARG A 488 -36.62 -1.09 31.15
C ARG A 488 -35.50 -1.62 32.06
N ALA A 489 -35.82 -2.30 33.16
CA ALA A 489 -34.83 -2.92 34.03
C ALA A 489 -34.01 -3.98 33.29
N VAL A 490 -34.65 -4.93 32.59
CA VAL A 490 -33.94 -5.96 31.81
C VAL A 490 -33.05 -5.34 30.73
N ALA A 491 -33.55 -4.36 29.96
CA ALA A 491 -32.74 -3.67 28.96
C ALA A 491 -31.56 -2.90 29.58
N THR A 492 -31.76 -2.25 30.74
CA THR A 492 -30.69 -1.53 31.45
C THR A 492 -29.65 -2.50 32.04
N THR A 493 -30.08 -3.63 32.61
CA THR A 493 -29.17 -4.67 33.12
C THR A 493 -28.37 -5.29 31.98
N LEU A 494 -29.00 -5.64 30.85
CA LEU A 494 -28.29 -6.16 29.68
C LEU A 494 -27.30 -5.12 29.13
N LEU A 495 -27.70 -3.85 29.03
CA LEU A 495 -26.81 -2.77 28.59
C LEU A 495 -25.60 -2.61 29.51
N VAL A 496 -25.81 -2.59 30.83
CA VAL A 496 -24.71 -2.49 31.81
C VAL A 496 -23.84 -3.75 31.77
N SER A 497 -24.42 -4.95 31.67
CA SER A 497 -23.64 -6.19 31.55
C SER A 497 -22.80 -6.22 30.27
N VAL A 498 -23.32 -5.76 29.14
CA VAL A 498 -22.56 -5.65 27.88
C VAL A 498 -21.48 -4.59 28.01
N LEU A 499 -21.79 -3.40 28.54
CA LEU A 499 -20.80 -2.33 28.71
C LEU A 499 -19.67 -2.75 29.67
N VAL A 500 -20.00 -3.39 30.79
CA VAL A 500 -19.03 -3.93 31.75
C VAL A 500 -18.24 -5.10 31.16
N ALA A 501 -18.86 -5.97 30.35
CA ALA A 501 -18.15 -7.03 29.66
C ALA A 501 -17.19 -6.46 28.61
N THR A 502 -17.58 -5.46 27.81
CA THR A 502 -16.70 -4.84 26.82
C THR A 502 -15.56 -4.06 27.49
N VAL A 503 -15.85 -3.22 28.50
CA VAL A 503 -14.81 -2.51 29.27
C VAL A 503 -13.90 -3.51 30.00
N GLY A 504 -14.45 -4.60 30.52
CA GLY A 504 -13.69 -5.68 31.17
C GLY A 504 -12.85 -6.50 30.20
N VAL A 505 -13.29 -6.72 28.96
CA VAL A 505 -12.51 -7.43 27.92
C VAL A 505 -11.44 -6.52 27.33
N VAL A 506 -11.76 -5.28 26.97
CA VAL A 506 -10.80 -4.32 26.40
C VAL A 506 -9.80 -3.89 27.46
N GLY A 507 -10.26 -3.30 28.57
CA GLY A 507 -9.39 -2.87 29.66
C GLY A 507 -8.69 -4.04 30.38
N GLY A 508 -9.34 -5.20 30.46
CA GLY A 508 -8.72 -6.42 30.99
C GLY A 508 -7.62 -6.95 30.08
N ARG A 509 -7.79 -6.98 28.75
CA ARG A 509 -6.71 -7.35 27.83
C ARG A 509 -5.53 -6.39 27.95
N THR A 510 -5.75 -5.08 27.89
CA THR A 510 -4.66 -4.09 28.01
C THR A 510 -3.93 -4.18 29.36
N LEU A 511 -4.66 -4.41 30.46
CA LEU A 511 -4.06 -4.58 31.78
C LEU A 511 -3.29 -5.90 31.91
N VAL A 512 -3.83 -7.00 31.38
CA VAL A 512 -3.17 -8.32 31.38
C VAL A 512 -1.92 -8.32 30.50
N THR A 513 -1.98 -7.74 29.29
CA THR A 513 -0.79 -7.58 28.43
C THR A 513 0.30 -6.83 29.18
N ARG A 514 0.03 -5.60 29.69
CA ARG A 514 1.02 -4.83 30.46
C ARG A 514 1.54 -5.57 31.70
N ALA A 515 0.67 -6.28 32.44
CA ALA A 515 1.09 -7.05 33.61
C ALA A 515 1.86 -8.34 33.27
N SER A 516 1.89 -8.75 31.99
CA SER A 516 2.63 -9.93 31.52
C SER A 516 4.00 -9.58 30.91
N VAL A 517 4.24 -8.31 30.57
CA VAL A 517 5.54 -7.83 30.09
C VAL A 517 6.60 -8.04 31.19
N PRO A 518 7.75 -8.64 30.90
CA PRO A 518 8.82 -8.80 31.89
C PRO A 518 9.40 -7.46 32.31
N ASP A 519 9.45 -7.16 33.61
CA ASP A 519 10.05 -5.91 34.14
C ASP A 519 11.54 -5.74 33.76
N ASP A 520 12.21 -6.82 33.36
CA ASP A 520 13.64 -6.98 33.05
C ASP A 520 13.98 -7.07 31.54
N TRP A 521 13.02 -6.76 30.63
CA TRP A 521 13.26 -6.70 29.18
C TRP A 521 14.46 -5.82 28.76
N VAL A 522 15.23 -6.24 27.74
CA VAL A 522 16.44 -5.52 27.26
C VAL A 522 16.30 -5.07 25.81
N VAL A 523 15.71 -5.90 24.96
CA VAL A 523 15.36 -5.55 23.56
C VAL A 523 13.89 -5.89 23.36
N ALA A 524 13.13 -5.04 22.68
CA ALA A 524 11.75 -5.33 22.28
C ALA A 524 11.47 -4.88 20.84
N GLN A 525 10.86 -5.77 20.05
CA GLN A 525 10.31 -5.46 18.74
C GLN A 525 8.90 -4.89 18.95
N CYS A 526 8.66 -3.69 18.42
CA CYS A 526 7.31 -3.14 18.38
C CYS A 526 6.52 -3.75 17.21
N ASP A 527 5.25 -4.03 17.45
CA ASP A 527 4.25 -4.21 16.38
C ASP A 527 3.69 -2.82 16.01
N VAL A 528 4.21 -2.27 14.90
CA VAL A 528 3.85 -0.97 14.33
C VAL A 528 3.17 -1.07 12.96
N GLY A 529 2.71 -2.26 12.56
CA GLY A 529 2.16 -2.47 11.22
C GLY A 529 3.25 -2.72 10.17
N GLN A 530 3.19 -2.04 9.02
CA GLN A 530 4.14 -2.24 7.92
C GLN A 530 5.37 -1.32 8.09
N GLY A 531 6.03 -1.42 9.24
CA GLY A 531 7.21 -0.63 9.56
C GLY A 531 8.07 -1.25 10.65
N ASP A 532 9.19 -0.60 10.97
CA ASP A 532 10.13 -1.06 11.99
C ASP A 532 10.20 -0.10 13.18
N ALA A 533 10.30 -0.67 14.37
CA ALA A 533 10.51 0.05 15.62
C ALA A 533 11.05 -0.93 16.66
N VAL A 534 12.30 -0.73 17.09
CA VAL A 534 12.98 -1.60 18.06
C VAL A 534 13.42 -0.79 19.27
N LEU A 535 12.90 -1.15 20.44
CA LEU A 535 13.28 -0.58 21.73
C LEU A 535 14.48 -1.34 22.31
N VAL A 536 15.46 -0.60 22.85
CA VAL A 536 16.60 -1.16 23.60
C VAL A 536 16.70 -0.43 24.93
N ARG A 537 16.84 -1.18 26.03
CA ARG A 537 16.89 -0.60 27.39
C ARG A 537 18.13 -1.04 28.14
N SER A 538 18.81 -0.07 28.76
CA SER A 538 19.92 -0.30 29.69
C SER A 538 19.70 0.50 30.97
N ALA A 539 19.39 -0.20 32.07
CA ALA A 539 18.96 0.37 33.35
C ALA A 539 17.77 1.33 33.20
N ARG A 540 18.02 2.65 33.16
CA ARG A 540 16.99 3.69 32.96
C ARG A 540 17.02 4.35 31.58
N ALA A 541 18.08 4.11 30.80
CA ALA A 541 18.23 4.69 29.47
C ALA A 541 17.53 3.81 28.43
N VAL A 542 16.84 4.42 27.48
CA VAL A 542 16.11 3.77 26.40
C VAL A 542 16.55 4.33 25.05
N ALA A 543 16.89 3.45 24.12
CA ALA A 543 16.98 3.77 22.70
C ALA A 543 15.75 3.26 21.96
N LEU A 544 15.40 3.96 20.89
CA LEU A 544 14.41 3.54 19.90
C LEU A 544 15.09 3.59 18.54
N ILE A 545 15.06 2.47 17.81
CA ILE A 545 15.56 2.35 16.45
C ILE A 545 14.33 2.32 15.55
N ASP A 546 14.16 3.34 14.72
CA ASP A 546 12.99 3.63 13.88
C ASP A 546 11.65 3.78 14.64
N VAL A 547 10.65 4.39 13.99
CA VAL A 547 9.34 4.71 14.61
C VAL A 547 8.15 3.99 13.98
N GLY A 548 8.28 3.41 12.79
CA GLY A 548 7.16 2.85 12.03
C GLY A 548 6.34 3.92 11.28
N ASP A 549 5.20 3.50 10.70
CA ASP A 549 4.28 4.37 9.96
C ASP A 549 2.92 4.65 10.69
N ASP A 550 2.62 3.93 11.77
CA ASP A 550 1.41 4.11 12.61
C ASP A 550 1.76 4.66 14.01
N GLU A 551 1.51 5.96 14.22
CA GLU A 551 1.63 6.66 15.52
C GLU A 551 0.89 5.96 16.65
N ALA A 552 -0.35 5.52 16.41
CA ALA A 552 -1.16 4.88 17.42
C ALA A 552 -0.61 3.50 17.77
N ALA A 553 0.10 2.82 16.86
CA ALA A 553 0.81 1.58 17.15
C ALA A 553 2.10 1.81 17.93
N LEU A 554 2.88 2.83 17.57
CA LEU A 554 4.07 3.20 18.34
C LEU A 554 3.72 3.63 19.77
N ASP A 555 2.73 4.52 19.96
CA ASP A 555 2.29 4.93 21.30
C ASP A 555 1.73 3.74 22.12
N ARG A 556 1.10 2.74 21.47
CA ARG A 556 0.76 1.45 22.11
C ARG A 556 2.00 0.68 22.56
N CYS A 557 3.04 0.58 21.73
CA CYS A 557 4.29 -0.09 22.08
C CYS A 557 4.99 0.61 23.26
N LEU A 558 5.25 1.92 23.14
CA LEU A 558 5.88 2.75 24.18
C LEU A 558 5.12 2.64 25.51
N SER A 559 3.79 2.71 25.47
CA SER A 559 2.93 2.59 26.65
C SER A 559 2.85 1.16 27.22
N THR A 560 3.14 0.14 26.42
CA THR A 560 3.20 -1.28 26.86
C THR A 560 4.50 -1.56 27.59
N PHE A 561 5.62 -1.05 27.08
CA PHE A 561 6.95 -1.19 27.68
C PHE A 561 7.29 -0.12 28.74
N GLY A 562 6.39 0.84 28.97
CA GLY A 562 6.52 1.87 30.01
C GLY A 562 7.46 3.03 29.67
N VAL A 563 7.80 3.19 28.39
CA VAL A 563 8.70 4.22 27.88
C VAL A 563 7.98 5.58 27.83
N ARG A 564 8.63 6.63 28.34
CA ARG A 564 8.11 8.02 28.34
C ARG A 564 9.12 9.04 27.80
N HIS A 565 10.38 8.64 27.68
CA HIS A 565 11.50 9.41 27.19
C HIS A 565 12.41 8.44 26.43
N VAL A 566 13.03 8.93 25.36
CA VAL A 566 13.96 8.18 24.52
C VAL A 566 15.29 8.93 24.59
N ASP A 567 16.28 8.35 25.26
CA ASP A 567 17.61 8.96 25.40
C ASP A 567 18.34 9.01 24.04
N LEU A 568 18.13 7.98 23.20
CA LEU A 568 18.74 7.82 21.88
C LEU A 568 17.71 7.34 20.84
N LEU A 569 17.26 8.23 19.96
CA LEU A 569 16.55 7.85 18.74
C LEU A 569 17.58 7.53 17.64
N VAL A 570 17.33 6.50 16.85
CA VAL A 570 18.13 6.15 15.67
C VAL A 570 17.18 5.96 14.50
N LEU A 571 17.13 6.92 13.59
CA LEU A 571 16.39 6.79 12.32
C LEU A 571 17.36 6.26 11.28
N THR A 572 17.17 5.00 10.87
CA THR A 572 18.08 4.30 9.96
C THR A 572 18.12 4.97 8.60
N HIS A 573 16.95 5.31 8.05
CA HIS A 573 16.75 6.10 6.85
C HIS A 573 15.36 6.76 6.88
N PHE A 574 15.00 7.53 5.85
CA PHE A 574 13.81 8.41 5.84
C PHE A 574 12.57 7.86 5.13
N ASP A 575 12.49 6.56 4.85
CA ASP A 575 11.27 6.01 4.26
C ASP A 575 10.16 5.83 5.30
N ARG A 576 8.90 5.83 4.81
CA ARG A 576 7.71 6.12 5.63
C ARG A 576 7.48 5.09 6.73
N ASP A 577 7.83 3.86 6.45
CA ASP A 577 7.90 2.68 7.32
C ASP A 577 8.95 2.78 8.45
N HIS A 578 9.83 3.78 8.41
CA HIS A 578 10.84 4.05 9.45
C HIS A 578 10.66 5.39 10.15
N VAL A 579 10.09 6.42 9.48
CA VAL A 579 9.92 7.78 10.04
C VAL A 579 8.49 8.30 10.12
N GLY A 580 7.49 7.56 9.64
CA GLY A 580 6.12 8.04 9.50
C GLY A 580 5.40 8.36 10.81
N ALA A 581 5.79 7.74 11.92
CA ALA A 581 5.22 7.93 13.24
C ALA A 581 6.02 8.91 14.15
N ILE A 582 6.82 9.81 13.56
CA ILE A 582 7.77 10.65 14.32
C ILE A 582 7.11 11.54 15.38
N ASP A 583 5.89 12.03 15.14
CA ASP A 583 5.18 12.96 16.03
C ASP A 583 4.83 12.32 17.39
N SER A 584 4.80 10.99 17.48
CA SER A 584 4.66 10.27 18.75
C SER A 584 5.87 10.45 19.70
N VAL A 585 7.04 10.84 19.17
CA VAL A 585 8.29 11.00 19.95
C VAL A 585 8.85 12.43 19.95
N VAL A 586 8.36 13.34 19.10
CA VAL A 586 8.73 14.77 19.17
C VAL A 586 8.49 15.32 20.60
N GLY A 587 9.45 16.08 21.13
CA GLY A 587 9.43 16.55 22.53
C GLY A 587 9.75 15.49 23.59
N ARG A 588 9.99 14.23 23.21
CA ARG A 588 10.32 13.11 24.11
C ARG A 588 11.74 12.53 23.90
N VAL A 589 12.51 13.03 22.91
CA VAL A 589 13.84 12.52 22.55
C VAL A 589 14.98 13.38 23.14
N GLY A 590 16.04 12.75 23.62
CA GLY A 590 17.30 13.39 24.02
C GLY A 590 18.22 13.65 22.82
N THR A 591 18.85 12.60 22.30
CA THR A 591 19.71 12.65 21.10
C THR A 591 19.07 11.83 19.97
N ALA A 592 19.12 12.32 18.74
CA ALA A 592 18.69 11.59 17.55
C ALA A 592 19.84 11.43 16.55
N LEU A 593 20.13 10.18 16.18
CA LEU A 593 21.01 9.85 15.05
C LEU A 593 20.14 9.67 13.81
N VAL A 594 20.52 10.29 12.69
CA VAL A 594 19.81 10.17 11.42
C VAL A 594 20.77 9.77 10.30
N GLY A 595 20.29 9.01 9.33
CA GLY A 595 20.98 8.77 8.06
C GLY A 595 21.07 10.04 7.18
N PRO A 596 21.65 9.93 5.97
CA PRO A 596 21.80 11.06 5.06
C PRO A 596 20.45 11.65 4.62
N VAL A 597 20.33 12.98 4.67
CA VAL A 597 19.11 13.72 4.28
C VAL A 597 19.11 13.96 2.77
N GLY A 598 18.12 13.43 2.04
CA GLY A 598 18.08 13.47 0.57
C GLY A 598 16.97 14.34 -0.04
N ARG A 599 15.83 14.48 0.64
CA ARG A 599 14.60 15.15 0.17
C ARG A 599 14.25 16.36 1.06
N SER A 600 13.28 17.17 0.62
CA SER A 600 12.69 18.23 1.45
C SER A 600 12.07 17.68 2.72
N ASP A 601 11.31 16.61 2.57
CA ASP A 601 10.44 16.03 3.58
C ASP A 601 11.30 15.41 4.72
N ASP A 602 12.44 14.79 4.35
CA ASP A 602 13.47 14.31 5.29
C ASP A 602 14.00 15.45 6.19
N ALA A 603 14.14 16.66 5.64
CA ALA A 603 14.62 17.82 6.39
C ALA A 603 13.54 18.40 7.33
N GLU A 604 12.25 18.21 7.03
CA GLU A 604 11.14 18.58 7.91
C GLU A 604 11.10 17.67 9.15
N VAL A 605 11.33 16.36 9.00
CA VAL A 605 11.50 15.40 10.11
C VAL A 605 12.65 15.83 11.04
N VAL A 606 13.79 16.20 10.45
CA VAL A 606 14.96 16.71 11.20
C VAL A 606 14.67 18.04 11.90
N ALA A 607 13.87 18.93 11.29
CA ALA A 607 13.46 20.19 11.90
C ALA A 607 12.51 19.96 13.09
N ALA A 608 11.48 19.11 12.93
CA ALA A 608 10.52 18.78 13.98
C ALA A 608 11.21 18.20 15.23
N LEU A 609 12.20 17.32 15.07
CA LEU A 609 13.01 16.80 16.17
C LEU A 609 13.82 17.90 16.90
N ARG A 610 14.43 18.83 16.15
CA ARG A 610 15.19 19.96 16.73
C ARG A 610 14.31 20.95 17.45
N ASP A 611 13.15 21.29 16.89
CA ASP A 611 12.16 22.18 17.50
C ASP A 611 11.50 21.54 18.72
N GLY A 612 11.35 20.20 18.73
CA GLY A 612 11.05 19.39 19.90
C GLY A 612 12.16 19.34 20.97
N GLY A 613 13.33 19.92 20.71
CA GLY A 613 14.44 20.04 21.66
C GLY A 613 15.47 18.90 21.62
N ALA A 614 15.42 18.00 20.63
CA ALA A 614 16.39 16.91 20.50
C ALA A 614 17.72 17.37 19.86
N GLU A 615 18.84 16.80 20.31
CA GLU A 615 20.14 16.95 19.66
C GLU A 615 20.21 16.02 18.43
N VAL A 616 19.96 16.57 17.23
CA VAL A 616 19.94 15.78 15.98
C VAL A 616 21.28 15.82 15.26
N GLN A 617 21.95 14.67 15.20
CA GLN A 617 23.22 14.43 14.52
C GLN A 617 23.02 13.51 13.30
N GLU A 618 23.46 13.97 12.12
CA GLU A 618 23.65 13.10 10.96
C GLU A 618 24.85 12.17 11.23
N ALA A 619 24.65 10.86 11.08
CA ALA A 619 25.54 9.84 11.61
C ALA A 619 26.06 8.91 10.51
N GLN A 620 27.29 8.44 10.68
CA GLN A 620 28.02 7.62 9.72
C GLN A 620 28.91 6.60 10.46
N VAL A 621 29.53 5.69 9.72
CA VAL A 621 30.50 4.72 10.24
C VAL A 621 31.56 5.37 11.13
N GLY A 622 31.86 4.73 12.26
CA GLY A 622 32.78 5.25 13.28
C GLY A 622 32.15 6.15 14.35
N THR A 623 30.91 6.65 14.17
CA THR A 623 30.16 7.30 15.25
C THR A 623 29.85 6.28 16.35
N ARG A 624 30.06 6.67 17.62
CA ARG A 624 29.97 5.77 18.77
C ARG A 624 29.57 6.52 20.05
N GLY A 625 28.98 5.79 21.00
CA GLY A 625 28.58 6.34 22.28
C GLY A 625 28.19 5.28 23.30
N ARG A 626 27.35 5.67 24.26
CA ARG A 626 26.85 4.80 25.33
C ARG A 626 25.35 4.95 25.49
N LEU A 627 24.69 3.86 25.90
CA LEU A 627 23.32 3.83 26.36
C LEU A 627 23.34 3.11 27.71
N GLY A 628 23.44 3.86 28.81
CA GLY A 628 23.66 3.30 30.15
C GLY A 628 24.93 2.45 30.24
N ASP A 629 24.75 1.15 30.49
CA ASP A 629 25.82 0.15 30.56
C ASP A 629 26.13 -0.51 29.21
N LEU A 630 25.38 -0.22 28.15
CA LEU A 630 25.72 -0.61 26.77
C LEU A 630 26.64 0.42 26.11
N THR A 631 27.58 -0.08 25.31
CA THR A 631 28.35 0.72 24.34
C THR A 631 27.80 0.49 22.95
N TRP A 632 27.63 1.55 22.16
CA TRP A 632 27.13 1.44 20.79
C TRP A 632 28.09 2.05 19.77
N ARG A 633 28.12 1.48 18.57
CA ARG A 633 28.89 1.96 17.41
C ARG A 633 28.12 1.76 16.10
N LEU A 634 28.26 2.69 15.17
CA LEU A 634 27.80 2.53 13.80
C LEU A 634 28.87 1.85 12.95
N LEU A 635 28.47 0.78 12.27
CA LEU A 635 29.31 0.02 11.32
C LEU A 635 29.08 0.45 9.86
N TRP A 636 28.00 1.19 9.60
CA TRP A 636 27.56 1.66 8.28
C TRP A 636 26.61 2.86 8.47
N PRO A 637 26.49 3.81 7.51
CA PRO A 637 27.15 3.88 6.20
C PRO A 637 28.46 4.70 6.17
N PRO A 638 29.31 4.51 5.14
CA PRO A 638 30.33 5.48 4.74
C PRO A 638 29.72 6.83 4.34
N SER A 639 30.50 7.91 4.50
CA SER A 639 30.07 9.30 4.24
C SER A 639 29.72 9.62 2.78
N SER A 640 29.95 8.68 1.85
CA SER A 640 29.70 8.82 0.41
C SER A 640 28.45 8.09 -0.07
N THR A 641 27.72 7.40 0.82
CA THR A 641 26.54 6.61 0.43
C THR A 641 25.34 7.54 0.22
N PRO A 642 24.67 7.51 -0.95
CA PRO A 642 23.46 8.31 -1.18
C PRO A 642 22.31 7.90 -0.27
N ALA A 643 21.44 8.86 0.09
CA ALA A 643 20.24 8.61 0.90
C ALA A 643 19.33 7.53 0.29
N GLY A 644 18.75 6.69 1.16
CA GLY A 644 17.94 5.51 0.82
C GLY A 644 18.33 4.30 1.66
N ASN A 645 17.74 3.13 1.37
CA ASN A 645 17.89 1.90 2.16
C ASN A 645 19.36 1.45 2.31
N ASP A 646 20.16 1.59 1.24
CA ASP A 646 21.60 1.30 1.23
C ASP A 646 22.43 2.23 2.17
N ALA A 647 21.88 3.37 2.61
CA ALA A 647 22.46 4.26 3.61
C ALA A 647 21.90 4.04 5.03
N SER A 648 21.10 3.00 5.25
CA SER A 648 20.57 2.64 6.57
C SER A 648 21.67 2.59 7.63
N LEU A 649 21.46 3.22 8.79
CA LEU A 649 22.39 3.16 9.92
C LEU A 649 22.47 1.73 10.49
N VAL A 650 23.64 1.08 10.38
CA VAL A 650 23.87 -0.23 11.02
C VAL A 650 24.45 -0.03 12.40
N LEU A 651 23.63 -0.29 13.42
CA LEU A 651 23.94 -0.07 14.82
C LEU A 651 24.30 -1.37 15.52
N ARG A 652 25.52 -1.45 16.07
CA ARG A 652 25.91 -2.51 17.00
C ARG A 652 25.89 -1.96 18.42
N LEU A 653 25.21 -2.67 19.33
CA LEU A 653 25.29 -2.47 20.78
C LEU A 653 25.94 -3.69 21.43
N ASP A 654 26.94 -3.45 22.26
CA ASP A 654 27.66 -4.45 23.04
C ASP A 654 27.57 -4.14 24.55
N PRO A 655 27.51 -5.16 25.43
CA PRO A 655 27.66 -4.97 26.87
C PRO A 655 28.99 -4.30 27.24
N GLY A 656 28.94 -3.14 27.90
CA GLY A 656 30.12 -2.48 28.41
C GLY A 656 30.72 -3.20 29.63
N GLY A 657 32.00 -2.94 29.94
CA GLY A 657 32.71 -3.62 31.04
C GLY A 657 32.16 -3.41 32.46
N SER A 658 31.17 -2.54 32.65
CA SER A 658 30.37 -2.42 33.88
C SER A 658 29.23 -3.45 33.97
N CYS A 659 28.73 -3.95 32.84
CA CYS A 659 27.62 -4.90 32.83
C CYS A 659 28.08 -6.33 33.12
N ARG A 660 27.66 -6.86 34.27
CA ARG A 660 28.03 -8.22 34.72
C ARG A 660 26.91 -9.25 34.54
N VAL A 661 25.66 -8.81 34.58
CA VAL A 661 24.43 -9.60 34.39
C VAL A 661 23.39 -8.64 33.82
N GLY A 662 22.57 -9.09 32.86
CA GLY A 662 21.39 -8.33 32.43
C GLY A 662 21.54 -7.47 31.17
N CYS A 663 22.66 -7.52 30.45
CA CYS A 663 22.79 -6.90 29.12
C CYS A 663 22.74 -7.95 28.01
N LEU A 664 22.30 -7.52 26.83
CA LEU A 664 22.34 -8.28 25.57
C LEU A 664 23.12 -7.49 24.52
N SER A 665 23.77 -8.20 23.62
CA SER A 665 24.34 -7.64 22.39
C SER A 665 23.29 -7.63 21.27
N LEU A 666 23.17 -6.50 20.56
CA LEU A 666 22.25 -6.30 19.44
C LEU A 666 23.01 -5.82 18.21
N LEU A 667 22.68 -6.39 17.05
CA LEU A 667 23.01 -5.81 15.75
C LEU A 667 21.71 -5.43 15.04
N ALA A 668 21.48 -4.15 14.80
CA ALA A 668 20.38 -3.68 13.97
C ALA A 668 20.90 -3.39 12.55
N LEU A 669 20.41 -4.13 11.57
CA LEU A 669 20.88 -4.05 10.18
C LEU A 669 20.15 -2.99 9.34
N GLY A 670 19.16 -2.29 9.89
CA GLY A 670 18.30 -1.39 9.11
C GLY A 670 17.72 -2.14 7.91
N ASP A 671 17.80 -1.52 6.73
CA ASP A 671 17.20 -2.03 5.49
C ASP A 671 18.22 -2.20 4.35
N LEU A 672 19.49 -2.50 4.67
CA LEU A 672 20.54 -2.74 3.68
C LEU A 672 20.13 -3.88 2.72
N GLY A 673 20.23 -3.64 1.42
CA GLY A 673 20.17 -4.69 0.39
C GLY A 673 21.43 -5.56 0.39
N GLU A 674 21.35 -6.72 -0.28
CA GLU A 674 22.40 -7.75 -0.27
C GLU A 674 23.79 -7.21 -0.64
N THR A 675 23.85 -6.28 -1.60
CA THR A 675 25.10 -5.66 -2.06
C THR A 675 25.72 -4.76 -0.98
N ALA A 676 24.90 -3.98 -0.26
CA ALA A 676 25.39 -3.17 0.86
C ALA A 676 25.80 -4.07 2.04
N GLN A 677 25.03 -5.12 2.35
CA GLN A 677 25.39 -6.12 3.36
C GLN A 677 26.74 -6.80 3.05
N ARG A 678 27.00 -7.16 1.79
CA ARG A 678 28.27 -7.74 1.34
C ARG A 678 29.44 -6.76 1.50
N ARG A 679 29.26 -5.49 1.10
CA ARG A 679 30.27 -4.43 1.27
C ARG A 679 30.57 -4.15 2.73
N LEU A 680 29.55 -4.12 3.58
CA LEU A 680 29.71 -4.06 5.04
C LEU A 680 30.53 -5.26 5.52
N ALA A 681 30.17 -6.48 5.12
CA ALA A 681 30.87 -7.71 5.53
C ALA A 681 32.33 -7.83 5.06
N SER A 682 32.75 -7.05 4.06
CA SER A 682 34.14 -6.92 3.61
C SER A 682 34.81 -5.58 3.98
N SER A 683 34.15 -4.75 4.80
CA SER A 683 34.72 -3.48 5.29
C SER A 683 35.50 -3.69 6.60
N PRO A 684 36.50 -2.86 6.92
CA PRO A 684 37.25 -2.98 8.19
C PRO A 684 36.34 -2.92 9.42
N ASP A 685 35.37 -2.00 9.44
CA ASP A 685 34.38 -1.89 10.51
C ASP A 685 33.45 -3.11 10.58
N GLY A 686 33.20 -3.79 9.46
CA GLY A 686 32.47 -5.05 9.41
C GLY A 686 33.30 -6.26 9.85
N GLU A 687 34.59 -6.32 9.52
CA GLU A 687 35.49 -7.38 10.02
C GLU A 687 35.67 -7.30 11.54
N GLU A 688 35.78 -6.10 12.11
CA GLU A 688 35.85 -5.88 13.56
C GLU A 688 34.46 -5.86 14.24
N GLY A 689 33.40 -5.61 13.48
CA GLY A 689 32.04 -5.36 13.98
C GLY A 689 31.06 -6.52 13.85
N LEU A 690 31.21 -7.42 12.87
CA LEU A 690 30.32 -8.56 12.64
C LEU A 690 30.80 -9.82 13.36
N GLY A 691 30.92 -9.73 14.69
CA GLY A 691 31.03 -10.89 15.57
C GLY A 691 29.67 -11.36 16.08
N ARG A 692 29.66 -12.50 16.79
CA ARG A 692 28.44 -13.04 17.45
C ARG A 692 27.68 -11.99 18.25
N VAL A 693 26.35 -12.08 18.20
CA VAL A 693 25.42 -11.27 19.01
C VAL A 693 24.30 -12.14 19.61
N ASP A 694 23.60 -11.61 20.61
CA ASP A 694 22.41 -12.26 21.18
C ASP A 694 21.19 -12.07 20.28
N VAL A 695 21.01 -10.86 19.76
CA VAL A 695 19.85 -10.45 18.97
C VAL A 695 20.32 -9.76 17.68
N VAL A 696 19.63 -10.02 16.58
CA VAL A 696 19.76 -9.25 15.33
C VAL A 696 18.39 -8.71 14.91
N LYS A 697 18.26 -7.42 14.55
CA LYS A 697 17.14 -6.98 13.68
C LYS A 697 17.55 -7.32 12.26
N VAL A 698 16.83 -8.26 11.66
CA VAL A 698 17.10 -8.78 10.31
C VAL A 698 16.91 -7.66 9.30
N SER A 699 17.78 -7.58 8.30
CA SER A 699 17.73 -6.50 7.31
C SER A 699 16.40 -6.49 6.55
N HIS A 700 15.89 -5.31 6.25
CA HIS A 700 14.82 -5.10 5.27
C HIS A 700 13.56 -5.93 5.53
N HIS A 701 13.10 -5.93 6.78
CA HIS A 701 11.91 -6.67 7.25
C HIS A 701 11.95 -8.20 6.99
N GLY A 702 13.12 -8.76 6.65
CA GLY A 702 13.27 -10.13 6.18
C GLY A 702 12.97 -10.33 4.68
N SER A 703 13.21 -9.33 3.83
CA SER A 703 13.16 -9.45 2.37
C SER A 703 14.13 -10.53 1.84
N ALA A 704 14.09 -10.82 0.54
CA ALA A 704 14.97 -11.83 -0.07
C ALA A 704 16.44 -11.37 -0.20
N ASP A 705 16.72 -10.07 -0.06
CA ASP A 705 18.02 -9.45 -0.35
C ASP A 705 19.04 -9.62 0.79
N GLN A 706 19.25 -10.86 1.25
CA GLN A 706 20.03 -11.19 2.44
C GLN A 706 21.37 -11.83 2.09
N HIS A 707 22.47 -11.31 2.66
CA HIS A 707 23.80 -11.85 2.45
C HIS A 707 24.10 -13.00 3.42
N ALA A 708 24.03 -14.25 2.95
CA ALA A 708 24.12 -15.45 3.80
C ALA A 708 25.35 -15.45 4.76
N GLU A 709 26.55 -15.16 4.25
CA GLU A 709 27.77 -15.13 5.08
C GLU A 709 27.70 -14.12 6.23
N LEU A 710 26.93 -13.03 6.09
CA LEU A 710 26.76 -12.05 7.18
C LEU A 710 26.04 -12.72 8.35
N TYR A 711 24.95 -13.44 8.09
CA TYR A 711 24.19 -14.15 9.12
C TYR A 711 24.96 -15.34 9.72
N GLU A 712 25.83 -16.00 8.94
CA GLU A 712 26.76 -17.02 9.46
C GLU A 712 27.79 -16.43 10.44
N ARG A 713 28.39 -15.28 10.12
CA ARG A 713 29.35 -14.59 11.01
C ARG A 713 28.68 -14.04 12.27
N VAL A 714 27.49 -13.45 12.12
CA VAL A 714 26.69 -12.86 13.20
C VAL A 714 26.08 -13.93 14.11
N SER A 715 25.68 -15.09 13.56
CA SER A 715 25.10 -16.28 14.24
C SER A 715 24.33 -15.92 15.52
N ALA A 716 23.30 -15.09 15.33
CA ALA A 716 22.49 -14.53 16.41
C ALA A 716 21.59 -15.59 17.04
N ARG A 717 21.31 -15.45 18.34
CA ARG A 717 20.41 -16.37 19.07
C ARG A 717 18.93 -16.06 18.82
N VAL A 718 18.61 -14.81 18.50
CA VAL A 718 17.26 -14.35 18.13
C VAL A 718 17.35 -13.42 16.92
N GLY A 719 16.53 -13.66 15.90
CA GLY A 719 16.27 -12.73 14.80
C GLY A 719 14.92 -12.05 15.00
N LEU A 720 14.92 -10.72 15.07
CA LEU A 720 13.72 -9.88 15.12
C LEU A 720 13.36 -9.38 13.71
N MET A 721 12.08 -9.41 13.39
CA MET A 721 11.50 -8.95 12.12
C MET A 721 10.23 -8.14 12.40
N GLY A 722 10.27 -6.83 12.18
CA GLY A 722 9.07 -5.99 12.14
C GLY A 722 8.31 -6.22 10.83
N VAL A 723 7.07 -6.69 10.90
CA VAL A 723 6.13 -6.86 9.78
C VAL A 723 4.69 -6.83 10.31
N GLY A 724 3.74 -6.34 9.52
CA GLY A 724 2.33 -6.28 9.92
C GLY A 724 1.51 -7.47 9.41
N ALA A 725 0.44 -7.83 10.12
CA ALA A 725 -0.40 -9.00 9.82
C ALA A 725 -1.01 -9.04 8.40
N ASP A 726 -1.27 -7.87 7.81
CA ASP A 726 -1.81 -7.72 6.46
C ASP A 726 -0.70 -7.45 5.40
N ASN A 727 0.52 -7.96 5.59
CA ASN A 727 1.67 -7.63 4.73
C ASN A 727 1.48 -8.07 3.26
N SER A 728 1.39 -7.09 2.36
CA SER A 728 1.31 -7.27 0.91
C SER A 728 2.67 -7.38 0.20
N TYR A 729 3.78 -7.01 0.86
CA TYR A 729 5.15 -7.08 0.32
C TYR A 729 5.74 -8.50 0.34
N GLY A 730 5.10 -9.45 1.03
CA GLY A 730 5.56 -10.84 1.10
C GLY A 730 6.81 -11.02 1.98
N HIS A 731 6.93 -10.24 3.06
CA HIS A 731 8.01 -10.37 4.04
C HIS A 731 7.46 -10.85 5.40
N PRO A 732 8.27 -11.54 6.22
CA PRO A 732 9.58 -12.10 5.90
C PRO A 732 9.49 -13.23 4.88
N THR A 733 10.54 -13.37 4.07
CA THR A 733 10.70 -14.43 3.08
C THR A 733 11.25 -15.71 3.71
N ASP A 734 10.94 -16.87 3.14
CA ASP A 734 11.49 -18.15 3.59
C ASP A 734 13.03 -18.15 3.63
N VAL A 735 13.68 -17.45 2.68
CA VAL A 735 15.14 -17.26 2.64
C VAL A 735 15.64 -16.57 3.92
N ALA A 736 15.05 -15.45 4.31
CA ALA A 736 15.45 -14.72 5.52
C ALA A 736 15.15 -15.50 6.81
N LEU A 737 14.02 -16.21 6.86
CA LEU A 737 13.66 -17.10 7.97
C LEU A 737 14.70 -18.22 8.13
N ASP A 738 15.07 -18.85 7.02
CA ASP A 738 15.98 -19.99 7.03
C ASP A 738 17.43 -19.57 7.31
N LEU A 739 17.90 -18.40 6.88
CA LEU A 739 19.23 -17.90 7.25
C LEU A 739 19.40 -17.76 8.78
N VAL A 740 18.39 -17.23 9.47
CA VAL A 740 18.41 -17.13 10.94
C VAL A 740 18.37 -18.53 11.58
N ARG A 741 17.53 -19.44 11.07
CA ARG A 741 17.42 -20.82 11.57
C ARG A 741 18.69 -21.64 11.37
N HIS A 742 19.33 -21.58 10.20
CA HIS A 742 20.59 -22.25 9.91
C HIS A 742 21.73 -21.76 10.81
N GLY A 743 21.72 -20.47 11.17
CA GLY A 743 22.61 -19.90 12.19
C GLY A 743 22.36 -20.38 13.63
N GLY A 744 21.31 -21.18 13.87
CA GLY A 744 20.87 -21.66 15.18
C GLY A 744 19.96 -20.70 15.95
N GLY A 745 19.46 -19.64 15.30
CA GLY A 745 18.67 -18.57 15.91
C GLY A 745 17.15 -18.83 15.89
N VAL A 746 16.45 -18.26 16.86
CA VAL A 746 14.98 -18.23 16.91
C VAL A 746 14.45 -17.01 16.18
N VAL A 747 13.52 -17.19 15.24
CA VAL A 747 12.80 -16.08 14.62
C VAL A 747 11.68 -15.57 15.53
N VAL A 748 11.53 -14.24 15.60
CA VAL A 748 10.41 -13.53 16.20
C VAL A 748 9.94 -12.45 15.23
N ARG A 749 8.71 -12.59 14.75
CA ARG A 749 8.05 -11.69 13.79
C ARG A 749 6.80 -11.08 14.42
N SER A 750 6.61 -9.77 14.25
CA SER A 750 5.56 -9.02 14.98
C SER A 750 4.13 -9.34 14.54
N ASP A 751 3.93 -9.74 13.28
CA ASP A 751 2.63 -10.17 12.76
C ASP A 751 2.07 -11.43 13.44
N GLU A 752 2.94 -12.39 13.82
CA GLU A 752 2.55 -13.57 14.59
C GLU A 752 2.61 -13.35 16.11
N ALA A 753 3.55 -12.53 16.58
CA ALA A 753 3.85 -12.37 18.00
C ALA A 753 3.13 -11.17 18.65
N GLY A 754 2.60 -10.23 17.87
CA GLY A 754 2.33 -8.87 18.33
C GLY A 754 3.62 -8.19 18.82
N GLN A 755 3.50 -7.37 19.86
CA GLN A 755 4.65 -6.86 20.59
C GLN A 755 5.50 -8.03 21.14
N ALA A 756 6.84 -7.97 21.04
CA ALA A 756 7.71 -9.03 21.54
C ALA A 756 8.93 -8.49 22.28
N ALA A 757 9.39 -9.18 23.32
CA ALA A 757 10.49 -8.74 24.17
C ALA A 757 11.47 -9.85 24.54
N VAL A 758 12.77 -9.55 24.47
CA VAL A 758 13.89 -10.45 24.77
C VAL A 758 14.52 -10.04 26.10
N THR A 759 14.69 -11.03 26.97
CA THR A 759 15.16 -10.88 28.36
C THR A 759 16.28 -11.89 28.65
N PRO A 760 17.44 -11.48 29.19
CA PRO A 760 18.49 -12.39 29.64
C PRO A 760 18.05 -13.18 30.89
N VAL A 761 18.49 -14.43 31.00
CA VAL A 761 18.20 -15.30 32.15
C VAL A 761 19.47 -16.00 32.60
N ASP A 762 19.90 -15.75 33.84
CA ASP A 762 21.00 -16.50 34.46
C ASP A 762 20.60 -17.97 34.66
N ARG A 763 21.36 -18.91 34.08
CA ARG A 763 21.16 -20.36 34.22
C ARG A 763 22.11 -20.99 35.24
N GLY A 764 22.96 -20.19 35.88
CA GLY A 764 24.02 -20.64 36.77
C GLY A 764 25.29 -21.06 36.01
N GLY A 765 26.43 -21.05 36.70
CA GLY A 765 27.72 -21.45 36.13
C GLY A 765 28.32 -20.47 35.10
N GLY A 766 27.66 -19.34 34.82
CA GLY A 766 28.08 -18.34 33.84
C GLY A 766 27.40 -18.46 32.47
N ASP A 767 26.46 -19.40 32.27
CA ASP A 767 25.62 -19.45 31.06
C ASP A 767 24.43 -18.49 31.16
N VAL A 768 24.27 -17.62 30.16
CA VAL A 768 23.19 -16.63 30.08
C VAL A 768 22.21 -17.04 28.99
N GLY A 769 21.07 -17.58 29.40
CA GLY A 769 19.95 -17.87 28.52
C GLY A 769 19.20 -16.62 28.04
N LEU A 770 18.28 -16.83 27.10
CA LEU A 770 17.27 -15.85 26.71
C LEU A 770 15.89 -16.38 27.04
N ARG A 771 14.98 -15.46 27.36
CA ARG A 771 13.52 -15.64 27.44
C ARG A 771 12.88 -14.65 26.49
N ILE A 772 11.93 -15.14 25.69
CA ILE A 772 11.16 -14.32 24.75
C ILE A 772 9.73 -14.23 25.28
N TRP A 773 9.24 -13.01 25.48
CA TRP A 773 7.83 -12.71 25.69
C TRP A 773 7.20 -12.29 24.35
N ARG A 774 5.93 -12.65 24.15
CA ARG A 774 5.13 -12.32 22.96
C ARG A 774 3.73 -11.94 23.45
N GLU A 775 3.15 -10.88 22.89
CA GLU A 775 1.76 -10.48 23.18
C GLU A 775 0.75 -11.53 22.70
N HIS A 776 1.00 -12.10 21.51
CA HIS A 776 0.18 -13.13 20.90
C HIS A 776 0.85 -14.51 21.01
N ALA A 777 0.07 -15.49 21.44
CA ALA A 777 0.47 -16.89 21.44
C ALA A 777 0.28 -17.47 20.03
N GLY A 778 1.29 -17.29 19.16
CA GLY A 778 1.31 -17.83 17.81
C GLY A 778 1.20 -19.37 17.74
N PRO A 779 0.91 -19.93 16.55
CA PRO A 779 0.88 -21.38 16.35
C PRO A 779 2.26 -21.98 16.66
N ARG A 780 2.27 -23.21 17.23
CA ARG A 780 3.54 -23.93 17.49
C ARG A 780 4.12 -24.45 16.19
N ASP A 781 5.43 -24.22 16.03
CA ASP A 781 6.25 -24.87 15.01
C ASP A 781 6.30 -26.39 15.29
N PRO A 782 5.91 -27.27 14.35
CA PRO A 782 5.82 -28.71 14.60
C PRO A 782 7.17 -29.41 14.87
N ASP A 783 8.31 -28.77 14.57
CA ASP A 783 9.65 -29.33 14.87
C ASP A 783 10.16 -28.99 16.29
N ASP A 784 9.45 -28.14 17.07
CA ASP A 784 9.79 -27.92 18.49
C ASP A 784 9.32 -29.10 19.36
N THR A 785 10.23 -30.07 19.53
CA THR A 785 10.01 -31.28 20.34
C THR A 785 10.21 -31.07 21.86
N SER A 786 10.14 -29.84 22.37
CA SER A 786 10.23 -29.54 23.81
C SER A 786 8.85 -29.50 24.51
N GLY A 787 8.63 -30.46 25.43
CA GLY A 787 7.28 -30.78 25.92
C GLY A 787 6.75 -29.96 27.09
N THR A 788 5.70 -29.16 26.83
CA THR A 788 4.59 -28.76 27.75
C THR A 788 4.82 -27.92 29.02
N SER A 789 3.87 -26.98 29.21
CA SER A 789 3.47 -26.26 30.44
C SER A 789 4.21 -24.96 30.81
N VAL A 790 3.50 -23.84 30.60
CA VAL A 790 3.62 -22.51 31.23
C VAL A 790 4.88 -22.26 32.09
N ALA A 791 6.03 -22.10 31.42
CA ALA A 791 7.21 -21.37 31.91
C ALA A 791 8.23 -21.25 30.76
N SER A 792 9.13 -20.28 30.89
CA SER A 792 10.30 -20.01 30.04
C SER A 792 10.97 -21.24 29.41
N SER A 793 11.06 -21.27 28.08
CA SER A 793 11.91 -22.21 27.34
C SER A 793 13.37 -21.75 27.29
N SER A 794 14.31 -22.71 27.23
CA SER A 794 15.74 -22.48 27.30
C SER A 794 16.50 -23.34 26.28
N ILE A 795 17.09 -22.70 25.27
CA ILE A 795 17.81 -23.37 24.17
C ILE A 795 19.29 -23.61 24.54
N GLY A 796 19.84 -24.75 24.10
CA GLY A 796 21.26 -25.13 24.17
C GLY A 796 21.65 -26.02 22.98
N GLY A 797 22.92 -26.04 22.58
CA GLY A 797 23.39 -26.64 21.33
C GLY A 797 24.39 -27.81 21.48
N GLY A 798 24.63 -28.52 20.37
CA GLY A 798 25.60 -29.61 20.27
C GLY A 798 25.94 -29.95 18.82
N ALA A 799 27.19 -30.34 18.54
CA ALA A 799 27.73 -30.55 17.19
C ALA A 799 28.14 -32.02 16.94
N ALA A 800 28.23 -32.43 15.67
CA ALA A 800 28.74 -33.74 15.25
C ALA A 800 29.51 -33.65 13.91
N GLY A 801 30.60 -34.44 13.77
CA GLY A 801 31.51 -34.41 12.62
C GLY A 801 31.38 -35.58 11.63
N PRO A 802 32.17 -35.59 10.53
CA PRO A 802 31.96 -36.45 9.36
C PRO A 802 32.75 -37.77 9.36
N ALA A 803 32.35 -38.71 8.49
CA ALA A 803 33.03 -40.00 8.25
C ALA A 803 33.28 -40.29 6.76
N SER A 804 34.37 -41.00 6.44
CA SER A 804 34.98 -41.07 5.10
C SER A 804 35.06 -42.49 4.48
N VAL A 805 34.60 -42.69 3.22
CA VAL A 805 34.96 -43.77 2.24
C VAL A 805 34.55 -43.28 0.81
N GLY A 806 35.17 -43.61 -0.34
CA GLY A 806 36.47 -44.25 -0.65
C GLY A 806 36.54 -44.99 -2.02
N ARG A 807 37.74 -44.98 -2.67
CA ARG A 807 38.25 -45.92 -3.72
C ARG A 807 37.71 -45.90 -5.19
N ARG A 808 38.42 -45.12 -6.05
CA ARG A 808 39.15 -45.46 -7.33
C ARG A 808 38.50 -46.24 -8.53
N PRO A 809 39.04 -46.14 -9.78
CA PRO A 809 38.21 -45.86 -10.98
C PRO A 809 38.35 -46.86 -12.17
N ARG A 810 37.55 -46.65 -13.25
CA ARG A 810 37.82 -47.16 -14.62
C ARG A 810 37.21 -46.28 -15.74
N GLY A 811 37.92 -46.22 -16.88
CA GLY A 811 37.34 -46.24 -18.23
C GLY A 811 37.12 -44.90 -18.95
N SER A 812 38.07 -44.50 -19.80
CA SER A 812 37.85 -43.46 -20.83
C SER A 812 37.08 -44.00 -22.04
N MET A 813 36.29 -43.17 -22.71
CA MET A 813 36.18 -43.22 -24.18
C MET A 813 35.90 -41.81 -24.73
N ALA A 814 36.55 -41.47 -25.85
CA ALA A 814 36.49 -40.17 -26.49
C ALA A 814 35.72 -40.21 -27.83
N ALA A 815 34.92 -39.19 -28.12
CA ALA A 815 34.38 -38.83 -29.43
C ALA A 815 33.52 -37.55 -29.30
N ARG A 816 33.42 -36.63 -30.28
CA ARG A 816 34.30 -36.26 -31.40
C ARG A 816 33.78 -34.92 -31.93
N ALA A 817 34.64 -33.91 -32.13
CA ALA A 817 34.19 -32.60 -32.61
C ALA A 817 33.79 -32.62 -34.10
N SER A 818 32.86 -31.75 -34.49
CA SER A 818 32.56 -31.42 -35.90
C SER A 818 31.97 -30.01 -36.04
N GLY A 819 32.82 -28.99 -35.98
CA GLY A 819 32.43 -27.62 -36.36
C GLY A 819 32.48 -27.38 -37.87
N LYS A 820 31.74 -26.38 -38.35
CA LYS A 820 32.02 -25.69 -39.63
C LYS A 820 32.08 -24.18 -39.40
N THR A 821 32.96 -23.54 -40.15
CA THR A 821 33.62 -22.28 -39.78
C THR A 821 33.19 -21.08 -40.62
N ALA A 822 33.42 -19.88 -40.06
CA ALA A 822 33.59 -18.64 -40.81
C ALA A 822 34.90 -17.97 -40.35
N LYS A 823 35.68 -17.41 -41.29
CA LYS A 823 37.06 -16.94 -41.05
C LYS A 823 37.16 -15.64 -40.24
N LYS A 824 38.19 -15.53 -39.40
CA LYS A 824 38.83 -14.27 -38.98
C LYS A 824 40.35 -14.49 -38.79
N ALA A 825 41.08 -13.41 -38.47
CA ALA A 825 42.55 -13.32 -38.54
C ALA A 825 43.30 -14.41 -37.76
N SER A 826 44.54 -14.70 -38.18
CA SER A 826 45.42 -15.69 -37.55
C SER A 826 45.86 -15.22 -36.16
N VAL A 827 45.22 -15.78 -35.13
CA VAL A 827 45.67 -15.69 -33.73
C VAL A 827 46.88 -16.62 -33.56
N ALA A 828 47.93 -16.13 -32.90
CA ALA A 828 49.20 -16.85 -32.71
C ALA A 828 49.25 -17.63 -31.38
N ILE A 829 48.42 -17.26 -30.41
CA ILE A 829 48.25 -17.94 -29.12
C ILE A 829 47.16 -19.03 -29.17
N ASP A 830 47.20 -19.95 -28.21
CA ASP A 830 46.17 -20.99 -28.07
C ASP A 830 44.86 -20.38 -27.57
N GLN A 831 43.74 -20.76 -28.20
CA GLN A 831 42.39 -20.33 -27.84
C GLN A 831 41.60 -21.52 -27.29
N VAL A 832 41.18 -21.42 -26.04
CA VAL A 832 40.47 -22.49 -25.32
C VAL A 832 39.11 -22.03 -24.81
N GLY A 833 38.23 -23.00 -24.55
CA GLY A 833 37.00 -22.77 -23.78
C GLY A 833 37.32 -22.55 -22.30
N TRP A 834 36.36 -21.97 -21.57
CA TRP A 834 36.43 -21.75 -20.12
C TRP A 834 36.75 -23.03 -19.33
N ASP A 835 36.32 -24.19 -19.83
CA ASP A 835 36.52 -25.53 -19.26
C ASP A 835 37.98 -26.00 -19.26
N ARG A 836 38.85 -25.35 -20.03
CA ARG A 836 40.24 -25.76 -20.30
C ARG A 836 41.28 -24.70 -19.96
N ILE A 837 40.92 -23.77 -19.09
CA ILE A 837 41.89 -22.81 -18.54
C ILE A 837 43.01 -23.54 -17.78
N ARG A 838 44.23 -23.04 -17.98
CA ARG A 838 45.48 -23.55 -17.40
C ARG A 838 46.46 -22.39 -17.17
N PRO A 839 47.43 -22.50 -16.24
CA PRO A 839 48.44 -21.47 -16.01
C PRO A 839 49.22 -21.08 -17.28
N ALA A 840 49.48 -19.79 -17.41
CA ALA A 840 50.36 -19.15 -18.40
C ALA A 840 50.75 -17.77 -17.87
N ALA A 841 51.90 -17.22 -18.29
CA ALA A 841 52.37 -15.89 -17.84
C ALA A 841 51.34 -14.77 -18.08
N VAL A 842 50.54 -14.90 -19.13
CA VAL A 842 49.41 -14.01 -19.43
C VAL A 842 48.18 -14.85 -19.82
N VAL A 843 47.03 -14.56 -19.24
CA VAL A 843 45.75 -15.21 -19.57
C VAL A 843 44.71 -14.15 -19.94
N LEU A 844 44.27 -14.14 -21.20
CA LEU A 844 43.22 -13.24 -21.69
C LEU A 844 41.86 -13.92 -21.58
N VAL A 845 41.00 -13.44 -20.68
CA VAL A 845 39.62 -13.95 -20.50
C VAL A 845 38.66 -13.04 -21.27
N SER A 846 38.33 -13.43 -22.50
CA SER A 846 37.61 -12.58 -23.46
C SER A 846 36.17 -13.02 -23.71
N GLY A 847 35.28 -12.06 -23.91
CA GLY A 847 33.89 -12.29 -24.33
C GLY A 847 32.83 -11.91 -23.28
N PRO A 848 31.57 -11.75 -23.69
CA PRO A 848 30.53 -11.11 -22.88
C PRO A 848 30.00 -11.97 -21.72
N GLU A 849 30.27 -13.27 -21.68
CA GLU A 849 29.70 -14.15 -20.66
C GLU A 849 30.49 -14.06 -19.35
N GLN A 850 29.96 -13.28 -18.40
CA GLN A 850 30.64 -12.97 -17.16
C GLN A 850 30.71 -14.18 -16.22
N PHE A 851 29.65 -15.00 -16.16
CA PHE A 851 29.65 -16.19 -15.29
C PHE A 851 30.75 -17.20 -15.66
N LEU A 852 30.93 -17.45 -16.97
CA LEU A 852 31.99 -18.34 -17.46
C LEU A 852 33.39 -17.75 -17.24
N ALA A 853 33.52 -16.42 -17.32
CA ALA A 853 34.78 -15.73 -17.05
C ALA A 853 35.19 -15.79 -15.58
N ASP A 854 34.25 -15.61 -14.66
CA ASP A 854 34.49 -15.70 -13.21
C ASP A 854 34.70 -17.15 -12.76
N ARG A 855 34.04 -18.11 -13.42
CA ARG A 855 34.30 -19.54 -13.22
C ARG A 855 35.69 -19.95 -13.70
N ALA A 856 36.10 -19.52 -14.89
CA ALA A 856 37.45 -19.76 -15.39
C ALA A 856 38.51 -19.12 -14.47
N SER A 857 38.32 -17.85 -14.09
CA SER A 857 39.26 -17.12 -13.23
C SER A 857 39.41 -17.76 -11.84
N ARG A 858 38.32 -18.28 -11.25
CA ARG A 858 38.39 -19.12 -10.03
C ARG A 858 39.13 -20.42 -10.28
N GLN A 859 38.80 -21.16 -11.33
CA GLN A 859 39.45 -22.43 -11.68
C GLN A 859 40.97 -22.27 -11.91
N LEU A 860 41.43 -21.13 -12.44
CA LEU A 860 42.86 -20.81 -12.56
C LEU A 860 43.52 -20.52 -11.20
N ARG A 861 42.88 -19.68 -10.37
CA ARG A 861 43.34 -19.41 -8.99
C ARG A 861 43.47 -20.71 -8.20
N ASP A 862 42.46 -21.57 -8.28
CA ASP A 862 42.40 -22.81 -7.50
C ASP A 862 43.44 -23.85 -8.00
N GLN A 863 43.81 -23.82 -9.29
CA GLN A 863 44.96 -24.57 -9.81
C GLN A 863 46.28 -24.03 -9.25
N LEU A 864 46.51 -22.71 -9.35
CA LEU A 864 47.74 -22.08 -8.86
C LEU A 864 47.93 -22.24 -7.35
N ALA A 865 46.86 -22.10 -6.56
CA ALA A 865 46.90 -22.29 -5.10
C ALA A 865 47.07 -23.76 -4.68
N ALA A 866 46.75 -24.71 -5.57
CA ALA A 866 47.03 -26.13 -5.37
C ALA A 866 48.47 -26.52 -5.79
N GLU A 867 49.09 -25.74 -6.67
CA GLU A 867 50.52 -25.86 -7.03
C GLU A 867 51.41 -25.22 -5.94
N ASP A 868 51.05 -24.02 -5.47
CA ASP A 868 51.73 -23.34 -4.35
C ASP A 868 50.72 -22.66 -3.39
N PRO A 869 50.61 -23.11 -2.13
CA PRO A 869 49.74 -22.49 -1.11
C PRO A 869 50.13 -21.07 -0.69
N SER A 870 51.30 -20.55 -1.09
CA SER A 870 51.77 -19.19 -0.79
C SER A 870 51.37 -18.13 -1.84
N LEU A 871 50.57 -18.52 -2.84
CA LEU A 871 50.09 -17.66 -3.94
C LEU A 871 49.49 -16.32 -3.43
N GLU A 872 50.14 -15.20 -3.76
CA GLU A 872 49.56 -13.87 -3.55
C GLU A 872 48.59 -13.52 -4.69
N VAL A 873 47.35 -13.14 -4.36
CA VAL A 873 46.34 -12.72 -5.33
C VAL A 873 46.10 -11.22 -5.22
N HIS A 874 46.24 -10.51 -6.34
CA HIS A 874 46.07 -9.06 -6.43
C HIS A 874 45.00 -8.74 -7.49
N ASP A 875 44.05 -7.87 -7.14
CA ASP A 875 42.97 -7.43 -8.04
C ASP A 875 43.15 -5.98 -8.47
N LEU A 876 42.93 -5.69 -9.75
CA LEU A 876 43.05 -4.37 -10.35
C LEU A 876 41.84 -4.05 -11.24
N GLU A 877 41.41 -2.78 -11.25
CA GLU A 877 40.37 -2.30 -12.15
C GLU A 877 40.97 -1.40 -13.24
N ALA A 878 40.86 -1.79 -14.51
CA ALA A 878 41.55 -1.08 -15.60
C ALA A 878 41.01 0.34 -15.86
N ASP A 879 39.77 0.64 -15.44
CA ASP A 879 39.13 1.95 -15.53
C ASP A 879 39.55 2.95 -14.44
N HIS A 880 40.01 2.47 -13.28
CA HIS A 880 40.52 3.31 -12.17
C HIS A 880 42.04 3.26 -11.97
N TYR A 881 42.74 2.37 -12.70
CA TYR A 881 44.18 2.13 -12.66
C TYR A 881 45.07 3.38 -12.57
N GLN A 882 46.01 3.36 -11.62
CA GLN A 882 47.02 4.41 -11.42
C GLN A 882 48.36 4.07 -12.09
N PRO A 883 49.08 5.04 -12.69
CA PRO A 883 50.38 4.77 -13.31
C PRO A 883 51.41 4.14 -12.36
N GLY A 884 52.07 3.06 -12.79
CA GLY A 884 53.08 2.33 -12.03
C GLY A 884 52.56 1.19 -11.14
N GLU A 885 51.24 1.03 -11.01
CA GLU A 885 50.60 0.06 -10.11
C GLU A 885 50.87 -1.40 -10.54
N LEU A 886 50.72 -1.73 -11.83
CA LEU A 886 51.02 -3.07 -12.36
C LEU A 886 52.50 -3.45 -12.19
N VAL A 887 53.41 -2.48 -12.38
CA VAL A 887 54.86 -2.70 -12.24
C VAL A 887 55.24 -2.93 -10.78
N THR A 888 54.54 -2.27 -9.85
CA THR A 888 54.73 -2.46 -8.41
C THR A 888 54.26 -3.85 -7.98
N LEU A 889 53.06 -4.26 -8.40
CA LEU A 889 52.48 -5.56 -8.04
C LEU A 889 53.17 -6.74 -8.73
N ALA A 890 53.69 -6.58 -9.95
CA ALA A 890 54.47 -7.60 -10.65
C ALA A 890 55.97 -7.57 -10.29
N SER A 891 56.37 -6.84 -9.23
CA SER A 891 57.77 -6.83 -8.80
C SER A 891 58.13 -8.12 -8.03
N PRO A 892 59.35 -8.68 -8.19
CA PRO A 892 59.73 -9.93 -7.54
C PRO A 892 59.67 -9.85 -6.01
N SER A 893 59.02 -10.83 -5.37
CA SER A 893 59.06 -10.95 -3.90
C SER A 893 60.46 -11.28 -3.42
N LEU A 894 60.83 -10.78 -2.23
CA LEU A 894 62.08 -11.14 -1.55
C LEU A 894 62.10 -12.62 -1.09
N PHE A 895 60.92 -13.27 -1.07
CA PHE A 895 60.73 -14.68 -0.74
C PHE A 895 60.32 -15.54 -1.95
N ALA A 896 60.23 -14.95 -3.14
CA ALA A 896 59.84 -15.61 -4.39
C ALA A 896 58.47 -16.32 -4.36
N GLU A 897 57.49 -15.78 -3.61
CA GLU A 897 56.10 -16.24 -3.69
C GLU A 897 55.50 -15.97 -5.09
N PRO A 898 54.76 -16.93 -5.68
CA PRO A 898 54.12 -16.73 -6.97
C PRO A 898 52.95 -15.74 -6.85
N ARG A 899 52.72 -14.95 -7.91
CA ARG A 899 51.72 -13.88 -7.93
C ARG A 899 50.64 -14.14 -8.98
N LEU A 900 49.38 -13.91 -8.62
CA LEU A 900 48.24 -13.88 -9.54
C LEU A 900 47.65 -12.47 -9.56
N ILE A 901 47.88 -11.73 -10.64
CA ILE A 901 47.32 -10.38 -10.83
C ILE A 901 46.11 -10.50 -11.75
N ARG A 902 44.91 -10.17 -11.27
CA ARG A 902 43.67 -10.21 -12.05
C ARG A 902 43.20 -8.80 -12.35
N VAL A 903 43.01 -8.48 -13.63
CA VAL A 903 42.56 -7.15 -14.06
C VAL A 903 41.16 -7.22 -14.65
N SER A 904 40.21 -6.52 -14.04
CA SER A 904 38.82 -6.34 -14.50
C SER A 904 38.67 -5.15 -15.46
N ASN A 905 37.50 -5.03 -16.08
CA ASN A 905 37.06 -3.87 -16.87
C ASN A 905 38.02 -3.41 -18.00
N VAL A 906 38.80 -4.31 -18.62
CA VAL A 906 39.82 -3.93 -19.62
C VAL A 906 39.20 -3.23 -20.85
N GLU A 907 37.92 -3.46 -21.15
CA GLU A 907 37.18 -2.71 -22.17
C GLU A 907 36.94 -1.22 -21.83
N LYS A 908 37.08 -0.80 -20.58
CA LYS A 908 36.97 0.60 -20.13
C LYS A 908 38.33 1.25 -19.81
N CYS A 909 39.44 0.58 -20.12
CA CYS A 909 40.76 0.92 -19.59
C CYS A 909 41.23 2.37 -19.77
N THR A 910 41.99 2.90 -18.81
CA THR A 910 42.72 4.18 -18.92
C THR A 910 43.84 4.09 -19.97
N ASP A 911 44.29 5.24 -20.50
CA ASP A 911 45.42 5.27 -21.45
C ASP A 911 46.76 4.92 -20.76
N ALA A 912 46.86 5.18 -19.45
CA ALA A 912 47.99 4.76 -18.62
C ALA A 912 48.07 3.23 -18.54
N PHE A 913 46.97 2.57 -18.15
CA PHE A 913 46.87 1.11 -18.14
C PHE A 913 47.23 0.51 -19.50
N LEU A 914 46.60 1.01 -20.56
CA LEU A 914 46.83 0.50 -21.92
C LEU A 914 48.31 0.60 -22.33
N THR A 915 49.00 1.67 -21.93
CA THR A 915 50.41 1.91 -22.27
C THR A 915 51.36 1.07 -21.43
N GLU A 916 51.09 0.91 -20.15
CA GLU A 916 51.94 0.14 -19.23
C GLU A 916 51.78 -1.37 -19.42
N THR A 917 50.55 -1.86 -19.55
CA THR A 917 50.29 -3.29 -19.80
C THR A 917 50.85 -3.72 -21.16
N LEU A 918 50.78 -2.88 -22.20
CA LEU A 918 51.46 -3.17 -23.47
C LEU A 918 52.98 -3.33 -23.31
N ARG A 919 53.61 -2.52 -22.45
CA ARG A 919 55.05 -2.63 -22.14
C ARG A 919 55.37 -3.88 -21.31
N TYR A 920 54.49 -4.25 -20.39
CA TYR A 920 54.63 -5.47 -19.59
C TYR A 920 54.59 -6.74 -20.46
N LEU A 921 53.74 -6.78 -21.49
CA LEU A 921 53.67 -7.92 -22.41
C LEU A 921 54.97 -8.20 -23.18
N ASP A 922 55.82 -7.19 -23.39
CA ASP A 922 57.13 -7.37 -24.05
C ASP A 922 58.13 -8.14 -23.17
N THR A 923 57.97 -8.10 -21.83
CA THR A 923 58.79 -8.83 -20.86
C THR A 923 57.99 -9.07 -19.57
N PRO A 924 57.12 -10.10 -19.53
CA PRO A 924 56.38 -10.46 -18.32
C PRO A 924 57.32 -10.83 -17.18
N ALA A 925 56.91 -10.58 -15.93
CA ALA A 925 57.68 -11.00 -14.77
C ALA A 925 57.60 -12.52 -14.58
N ASP A 926 58.73 -13.14 -14.24
CA ASP A 926 58.78 -14.53 -13.83
C ASP A 926 57.89 -14.76 -12.58
N ASP A 927 57.37 -15.98 -12.44
CA ASP A 927 56.47 -16.42 -11.35
C ASP A 927 55.20 -15.56 -11.14
N THR A 928 54.85 -14.71 -12.12
CA THR A 928 53.65 -13.86 -12.12
C THR A 928 52.68 -14.24 -13.24
N THR A 929 51.46 -14.64 -12.88
CA THR A 929 50.34 -14.86 -13.82
C THR A 929 49.48 -13.59 -13.91
N LEU A 930 49.46 -12.95 -15.09
CA LEU A 930 48.59 -11.78 -15.35
C LEU A 930 47.30 -12.19 -16.09
N VAL A 931 46.16 -12.07 -15.43
CA VAL A 931 44.83 -12.32 -16.02
C VAL A 931 44.21 -10.99 -16.49
N LEU A 932 43.80 -10.92 -17.75
CA LEU A 932 43.16 -9.75 -18.35
C LEU A 932 41.71 -10.08 -18.74
N ARG A 933 40.72 -9.49 -18.05
CA ARG A 933 39.30 -9.68 -18.33
C ARG A 933 38.77 -8.60 -19.27
N HIS A 934 38.31 -8.99 -20.46
CA HIS A 934 37.66 -8.09 -21.44
C HIS A 934 36.27 -8.61 -21.81
N GLY A 935 35.23 -7.91 -21.34
CA GLY A 935 33.82 -8.25 -21.61
C GLY A 935 33.38 -7.99 -23.05
N GLY A 936 34.11 -7.11 -23.76
CA GLY A 936 33.84 -6.75 -25.15
C GLY A 936 33.70 -5.24 -25.33
N GLY A 937 34.11 -4.74 -26.50
CA GLY A 937 34.13 -3.29 -26.78
C GLY A 937 35.24 -2.91 -27.75
N VAL A 938 35.31 -1.61 -28.09
CA VAL A 938 36.34 -1.05 -28.99
C VAL A 938 37.57 -0.57 -28.22
N ARG A 939 37.38 -0.06 -27.00
CA ARG A 939 38.45 0.33 -26.09
C ARG A 939 39.11 -0.92 -25.47
N GLY A 940 40.40 -0.83 -25.16
CA GLY A 940 41.24 -2.00 -24.86
C GLY A 940 41.64 -2.88 -26.06
N LYS A 941 41.00 -2.75 -27.24
CA LYS A 941 41.23 -3.64 -28.40
C LYS A 941 42.72 -3.76 -28.82
N LYS A 942 43.50 -2.67 -28.75
CA LYS A 942 44.94 -2.69 -29.08
C LYS A 942 45.73 -3.68 -28.20
N LEU A 943 45.33 -3.84 -26.93
CA LEU A 943 45.91 -4.81 -26.00
C LEU A 943 45.53 -6.25 -26.39
N LEU A 944 44.24 -6.48 -26.71
CA LEU A 944 43.76 -7.79 -27.18
C LEU A 944 44.45 -8.22 -28.47
N ASP A 945 44.62 -7.30 -29.44
CA ASP A 945 45.29 -7.58 -30.70
C ASP A 945 46.80 -7.89 -30.49
N ALA A 946 47.45 -7.29 -29.48
CA ALA A 946 48.84 -7.58 -29.11
C ALA A 946 48.99 -8.97 -28.46
N VAL A 947 48.16 -9.29 -27.45
CA VAL A 947 48.15 -10.62 -26.80
C VAL A 947 47.85 -11.72 -27.82
N ARG A 948 46.82 -11.54 -28.66
CA ARG A 948 46.48 -12.47 -29.75
C ARG A 948 47.58 -12.60 -30.82
N GLY A 949 48.43 -11.58 -30.95
CA GLY A 949 49.61 -11.60 -31.81
C GLY A 949 50.78 -12.43 -31.28
N GLY A 950 50.71 -12.93 -30.05
CA GLY A 950 51.77 -13.73 -29.40
C GLY A 950 52.59 -12.98 -28.35
N THR A 951 52.38 -11.67 -28.20
CA THR A 951 53.11 -10.87 -27.20
C THR A 951 52.70 -11.28 -25.78
N GLY A 952 53.69 -11.56 -24.92
CA GLY A 952 53.47 -12.08 -23.56
C GLY A 952 53.27 -13.60 -23.46
N GLY A 953 53.32 -14.36 -24.57
CA GLY A 953 53.32 -15.84 -24.53
C GLY A 953 52.05 -16.48 -23.93
N GLY A 954 50.91 -15.79 -24.01
CA GLY A 954 49.73 -16.11 -23.22
C GLY A 954 48.76 -17.15 -23.78
N LEU A 955 47.70 -17.39 -23.00
CA LEU A 955 46.52 -18.20 -23.33
C LEU A 955 45.30 -17.28 -23.51
N GLU A 956 44.44 -17.53 -24.50
CA GLU A 956 43.12 -16.87 -24.56
C GLU A 956 42.00 -17.86 -24.20
N VAL A 957 41.16 -17.45 -23.26
CA VAL A 957 40.01 -18.20 -22.75
C VAL A 957 38.74 -17.49 -23.20
N VAL A 958 37.99 -18.12 -24.09
CA VAL A 958 36.84 -17.52 -24.76
C VAL A 958 35.55 -17.82 -23.98
N CYS A 959 35.07 -16.81 -23.26
CA CYS A 959 33.82 -16.80 -22.50
C CYS A 959 32.73 -16.15 -23.34
N ALA A 960 32.29 -16.87 -24.38
CA ALA A 960 31.19 -16.45 -25.24
C ALA A 960 29.83 -16.76 -24.60
N GLU A 961 28.88 -15.84 -24.76
CA GLU A 961 27.48 -16.01 -24.34
C GLU A 961 26.85 -17.21 -25.06
N LEU A 962 26.26 -18.14 -24.30
CA LEU A 962 25.66 -19.36 -24.82
C LEU A 962 24.27 -19.07 -25.40
N LYS A 963 24.23 -18.58 -26.64
CA LYS A 963 22.99 -18.07 -27.26
C LYS A 963 22.04 -19.15 -27.76
N LYS A 964 22.48 -20.41 -27.92
CA LYS A 964 21.61 -21.50 -28.38
C LYS A 964 21.23 -22.44 -27.24
N ASP A 965 19.98 -22.86 -27.22
CA ASP A 965 19.46 -23.84 -26.26
C ASP A 965 20.27 -25.15 -26.29
N THR A 966 20.80 -25.54 -27.46
CA THR A 966 21.72 -26.69 -27.60
C THR A 966 23.02 -26.50 -26.81
N GLU A 967 23.59 -25.29 -26.80
CA GLU A 967 24.82 -24.98 -26.07
C GLU A 967 24.56 -24.96 -24.55
N LYS A 968 23.37 -24.51 -24.12
CA LYS A 968 22.92 -24.57 -22.71
C LYS A 968 22.61 -26.00 -22.25
N LEU A 969 22.02 -26.83 -23.11
CA LEU A 969 21.81 -28.26 -22.86
C LEU A 969 23.13 -29.02 -22.74
N GLU A 970 24.12 -28.70 -23.58
CA GLU A 970 25.47 -29.26 -23.47
C GLU A 970 26.18 -28.80 -22.18
N PHE A 971 26.04 -27.53 -21.81
CA PHE A 971 26.54 -26.99 -20.53
C PHE A 971 25.92 -27.68 -19.31
N ALA A 972 24.59 -27.72 -19.21
CA ALA A 972 23.91 -28.36 -18.08
C ALA A 972 24.22 -29.87 -18.01
N ALA A 973 24.31 -30.56 -19.15
CA ALA A 973 24.74 -31.95 -19.19
C ALA A 973 26.19 -32.14 -18.69
N ALA A 974 27.09 -31.20 -18.96
CA ALA A 974 28.46 -31.23 -18.49
C ALA A 974 28.55 -31.04 -16.95
N GLU A 975 27.71 -30.18 -16.36
CA GLU A 975 27.63 -30.04 -14.90
C GLU A 975 27.30 -31.37 -14.22
N PHE A 976 26.21 -32.04 -14.61
CA PHE A 976 25.84 -33.35 -14.06
C PHE A 976 26.89 -34.42 -14.33
N ALA A 977 27.53 -34.40 -15.50
CA ALA A 977 28.58 -35.35 -15.86
C ALA A 977 29.86 -35.17 -15.02
N SER A 978 30.21 -33.93 -14.63
CA SER A 978 31.39 -33.63 -13.82
C SER A 978 31.32 -34.33 -12.45
N GLU A 979 30.15 -34.25 -11.80
CA GLU A 979 29.83 -34.92 -10.51
C GLU A 979 29.23 -36.32 -10.69
N ARG A 980 29.36 -36.91 -11.89
CA ARG A 980 28.97 -38.29 -12.25
C ARG A 980 27.50 -38.63 -11.97
N ARG A 981 26.61 -37.64 -11.96
CA ARG A 981 25.15 -37.82 -11.86
C ARG A 981 24.56 -38.16 -13.24
N ARG A 982 23.47 -38.94 -13.25
CA ARG A 982 22.66 -39.17 -14.47
C ARG A 982 21.45 -38.23 -14.45
N ILE A 983 21.07 -37.73 -15.61
CA ILE A 983 19.86 -36.91 -15.79
C ILE A 983 19.09 -37.36 -17.03
N SER A 984 17.75 -37.42 -16.96
CA SER A 984 16.91 -37.76 -18.12
C SER A 984 16.93 -36.62 -19.16
N GLN A 985 16.69 -36.96 -20.43
CA GLN A 985 16.65 -35.95 -21.51
C GLN A 985 15.48 -34.96 -21.36
N GLY A 986 14.35 -35.36 -20.78
CA GLY A 986 13.25 -34.45 -20.47
C GLY A 986 13.59 -33.55 -19.27
N ALA A 987 14.23 -34.09 -18.24
CA ALA A 987 14.65 -33.35 -17.05
C ALA A 987 15.65 -32.25 -17.41
N LEU A 988 16.65 -32.59 -18.23
CA LEU A 988 17.64 -31.65 -18.73
C LEU A 988 17.01 -30.51 -19.56
N ARG A 989 15.98 -30.80 -20.37
CA ARG A 989 15.23 -29.78 -21.13
C ARG A 989 14.37 -28.91 -20.23
N ALA A 990 13.65 -29.49 -19.28
CA ALA A 990 12.87 -28.74 -18.30
C ALA A 990 13.77 -27.78 -17.51
N LEU A 991 14.95 -28.24 -17.08
CA LEU A 991 15.92 -27.43 -16.35
C LEU A 991 16.51 -26.28 -17.21
N VAL A 992 16.89 -26.55 -18.46
CA VAL A 992 17.41 -25.48 -19.36
C VAL A 992 16.32 -24.48 -19.76
N THR A 993 15.06 -24.91 -19.86
CA THR A 993 13.95 -23.98 -20.16
C THR A 993 13.53 -23.18 -18.93
N ALA A 994 13.69 -23.75 -17.73
CA ALA A 994 13.51 -23.06 -16.45
C ALA A 994 14.44 -21.86 -16.29
N PHE A 995 15.74 -22.08 -16.54
CA PHE A 995 16.82 -21.12 -16.33
C PHE A 995 17.44 -20.69 -17.68
N ASN A 996 16.59 -20.41 -18.67
CA ASN A 996 17.08 -20.10 -20.02
C ASN A 996 17.85 -18.77 -20.07
N ASP A 997 17.37 -17.74 -19.38
CA ASP A 997 17.89 -16.38 -19.59
C ASP A 997 19.10 -16.04 -18.71
N ASP A 998 19.46 -16.90 -17.74
CA ASP A 998 20.62 -16.75 -16.87
C ASP A 998 21.41 -18.07 -16.73
N LEU A 999 22.69 -18.04 -17.16
CA LEU A 999 23.58 -19.20 -17.14
C LEU A 999 24.13 -19.52 -15.74
N ALA A 1000 24.21 -18.53 -14.85
CA ALA A 1000 24.62 -18.70 -13.46
C ALA A 1000 23.50 -19.36 -12.64
N GLU A 1001 22.23 -18.95 -12.84
CA GLU A 1001 21.09 -19.65 -12.23
C GLU A 1001 20.99 -21.10 -12.73
N LEU A 1002 21.14 -21.33 -14.03
CA LEU A 1002 21.16 -22.69 -14.60
C LEU A 1002 22.27 -23.56 -13.96
N ALA A 1003 23.46 -23.00 -13.76
CA ALA A 1003 24.54 -23.70 -13.08
C ALA A 1003 24.22 -23.98 -11.60
N SER A 1004 23.68 -22.99 -10.88
CA SER A 1004 23.26 -23.15 -9.49
C SER A 1004 22.21 -24.25 -9.32
N ALA A 1005 21.21 -24.28 -10.21
CA ALA A 1005 20.16 -25.29 -10.23
C ALA A 1005 20.70 -26.70 -10.58
N CYS A 1006 21.71 -26.79 -11.44
CA CYS A 1006 22.44 -28.04 -11.63
C CYS A 1006 23.11 -28.51 -10.33
N GLN A 1007 23.82 -27.62 -9.62
CA GLN A 1007 24.54 -27.96 -8.38
C GLN A 1007 23.60 -28.36 -7.24
N GLN A 1008 22.46 -27.68 -7.07
CA GLN A 1008 21.44 -28.04 -6.08
C GLN A 1008 20.80 -29.41 -6.37
N LEU A 1009 20.53 -29.75 -7.64
CA LEU A 1009 20.09 -31.10 -8.00
C LEU A 1009 21.18 -32.17 -7.80
N ILE A 1010 22.46 -31.79 -7.88
CA ILE A 1010 23.59 -32.70 -7.64
C ILE A 1010 23.75 -33.01 -6.14
N SER A 1011 23.49 -32.05 -5.24
CA SER A 1011 23.55 -32.25 -3.78
C SER A 1011 22.41 -33.14 -3.28
N ASP A 1012 21.18 -32.89 -3.75
CA ASP A 1012 19.97 -33.38 -3.07
C ASP A 1012 19.42 -34.71 -3.60
N ALA A 1013 19.84 -35.14 -4.81
CA ALA A 1013 19.23 -36.28 -5.50
C ALA A 1013 19.98 -37.62 -5.35
N ALA A 1014 19.21 -38.71 -5.38
CA ALA A 1014 19.72 -40.06 -5.62
C ALA A 1014 20.26 -40.21 -7.07
N ALA A 1015 20.84 -41.37 -7.39
CA ALA A 1015 21.75 -41.55 -8.54
C ALA A 1015 21.26 -41.19 -9.96
N GLU A 1016 19.97 -40.90 -10.16
CA GLU A 1016 19.40 -40.46 -11.45
C GLU A 1016 18.32 -39.38 -11.24
N ILE A 1017 18.51 -38.24 -11.89
CA ILE A 1017 17.62 -37.07 -11.86
C ILE A 1017 16.59 -37.21 -12.99
N THR A 1018 15.31 -37.16 -12.63
CA THR A 1018 14.19 -37.36 -13.56
C THR A 1018 13.32 -36.10 -13.67
N GLU A 1019 12.39 -36.07 -14.63
CA GLU A 1019 11.45 -34.95 -14.81
C GLU A 1019 10.67 -34.67 -13.52
N ALA A 1020 10.19 -35.71 -12.84
CA ALA A 1020 9.53 -35.59 -11.54
C ALA A 1020 10.46 -35.08 -10.41
N THR A 1021 11.79 -35.18 -10.57
CA THR A 1021 12.76 -34.60 -9.63
C THR A 1021 12.90 -33.09 -9.89
N VAL A 1022 13.09 -32.71 -11.15
CA VAL A 1022 13.13 -31.29 -11.56
C VAL A 1022 11.81 -30.60 -11.19
N GLU A 1023 10.67 -31.25 -11.42
CA GLU A 1023 9.34 -30.79 -10.98
C GLU A 1023 9.25 -30.71 -9.44
N LYS A 1024 9.77 -31.68 -8.69
CA LYS A 1024 9.72 -31.63 -7.21
C LYS A 1024 10.48 -30.42 -6.64
N TYR A 1025 11.71 -30.17 -7.12
CA TYR A 1025 12.57 -29.12 -6.58
C TYR A 1025 12.27 -27.73 -7.16
N TYR A 1026 11.70 -27.67 -8.37
CA TYR A 1026 11.45 -26.42 -9.09
C TYR A 1026 9.99 -26.30 -9.58
N SER A 1027 9.01 -26.89 -8.89
CA SER A 1027 7.57 -26.79 -9.24
C SER A 1027 7.01 -25.37 -9.20
N GLY A 1028 7.75 -24.41 -8.63
CA GLY A 1028 7.48 -22.96 -8.71
C GLY A 1028 8.45 -22.15 -9.59
N ARG A 1029 9.55 -22.74 -10.09
CA ARG A 1029 10.59 -22.04 -10.87
C ARG A 1029 10.78 -22.57 -12.30
N VAL A 1030 10.41 -23.82 -12.61
CA VAL A 1030 10.47 -24.34 -13.98
C VAL A 1030 9.47 -23.59 -14.84
N GLU A 1031 10.05 -22.70 -15.65
CA GLU A 1031 9.40 -21.71 -16.49
C GLU A 1031 8.63 -20.66 -15.70
N THR A 1032 9.40 -19.64 -15.29
CA THR A 1032 9.14 -18.23 -15.66
C THR A 1032 7.74 -17.71 -15.37
N ASN A 1033 7.53 -17.21 -14.16
CA ASN A 1033 6.27 -16.57 -13.81
C ASN A 1033 5.97 -15.35 -14.74
N ALA A 1034 6.95 -14.49 -15.05
CA ALA A 1034 6.78 -13.41 -16.03
C ALA A 1034 6.37 -13.89 -17.44
N PHE A 1035 7.05 -14.90 -18.01
CA PHE A 1035 6.76 -15.36 -19.38
C PHE A 1035 5.52 -16.27 -19.48
N LYS A 1036 5.23 -17.11 -18.47
CA LYS A 1036 3.98 -17.87 -18.40
C LYS A 1036 2.77 -16.98 -18.19
N VAL A 1037 2.87 -15.94 -17.35
CA VAL A 1037 1.82 -14.91 -17.23
C VAL A 1037 1.60 -14.23 -18.59
N ALA A 1038 2.68 -13.91 -19.31
CA ALA A 1038 2.59 -13.36 -20.66
C ALA A 1038 2.00 -14.34 -21.69
N ASP A 1039 2.33 -15.63 -21.64
CA ASP A 1039 1.81 -16.65 -22.55
C ASP A 1039 0.34 -17.00 -22.26
N ALA A 1040 -0.04 -17.17 -20.99
CA ALA A 1040 -1.42 -17.38 -20.57
C ALA A 1040 -2.30 -16.18 -20.95
N ALA A 1041 -1.80 -14.95 -20.74
CA ALA A 1041 -2.49 -13.74 -21.18
C ALA A 1041 -2.59 -13.68 -22.72
N ILE A 1042 -1.51 -13.87 -23.48
CA ILE A 1042 -1.56 -13.79 -24.94
C ILE A 1042 -2.46 -14.88 -25.56
N ALA A 1043 -2.51 -16.06 -24.95
CA ALA A 1043 -3.47 -17.12 -25.31
C ALA A 1043 -4.92 -16.70 -25.05
N GLY A 1044 -5.17 -15.92 -24.01
CA GLY A 1044 -6.48 -15.38 -23.62
C GLY A 1044 -7.04 -15.94 -22.31
N HIS A 1045 -6.21 -16.60 -21.49
CA HIS A 1045 -6.60 -17.27 -20.26
C HIS A 1045 -6.50 -16.31 -19.06
N GLN A 1046 -7.36 -15.29 -19.00
CA GLN A 1046 -7.28 -14.22 -18.00
C GLN A 1046 -7.20 -14.72 -16.54
N GLY A 1047 -8.02 -15.71 -16.16
CA GLY A 1047 -8.01 -16.24 -14.80
C GLY A 1047 -6.71 -16.97 -14.44
N GLU A 1048 -6.16 -17.75 -15.39
CA GLU A 1048 -4.88 -18.43 -15.24
C GLU A 1048 -3.73 -17.41 -15.17
N ALA A 1049 -3.73 -16.41 -16.06
CA ALA A 1049 -2.73 -15.35 -16.08
C ALA A 1049 -2.72 -14.49 -14.80
N LEU A 1050 -3.88 -14.19 -14.21
CA LEU A 1050 -3.95 -13.45 -12.94
C LEU A 1050 -3.54 -14.31 -11.73
N VAL A 1051 -3.86 -15.61 -11.72
CA VAL A 1051 -3.36 -16.52 -10.68
C VAL A 1051 -1.84 -16.66 -10.76
N LEU A 1052 -1.30 -16.83 -11.97
CA LEU A 1052 0.14 -16.86 -12.20
C LEU A 1052 0.80 -15.51 -11.87
N LEU A 1053 0.16 -14.36 -12.14
CA LEU A 1053 0.71 -13.05 -11.79
C LEU A 1053 0.79 -12.86 -10.28
N ARG A 1054 -0.28 -13.24 -9.55
CA ARG A 1054 -0.27 -13.18 -8.08
C ARG A 1054 0.74 -14.14 -7.50
N HIS A 1055 0.89 -15.33 -8.09
CA HIS A 1055 1.96 -16.25 -7.73
C HIS A 1055 3.33 -15.60 -7.96
N ALA A 1056 3.58 -15.00 -9.13
CA ALA A 1056 4.81 -14.29 -9.48
C ALA A 1056 5.21 -13.28 -8.42
N LEU A 1057 4.31 -12.35 -8.10
CA LEU A 1057 4.53 -11.28 -7.14
C LEU A 1057 4.70 -11.84 -5.72
N SER A 1058 3.90 -12.84 -5.32
CA SER A 1058 4.08 -13.53 -4.03
C SER A 1058 5.40 -14.31 -3.89
N THR A 1059 6.05 -14.65 -5.01
CA THR A 1059 7.38 -15.29 -5.06
C THR A 1059 8.53 -14.30 -5.25
N GLY A 1060 8.29 -12.99 -5.10
CA GLY A 1060 9.31 -11.95 -5.21
C GLY A 1060 9.72 -11.56 -6.63
N ALA A 1061 8.88 -11.81 -7.65
CA ALA A 1061 9.18 -11.38 -9.01
C ALA A 1061 9.04 -9.85 -9.16
N ASP A 1062 10.14 -9.17 -9.52
CA ASP A 1062 10.15 -7.73 -9.79
C ASP A 1062 9.14 -7.36 -10.92
N PRO A 1063 8.24 -6.38 -10.68
CA PRO A 1063 7.35 -5.83 -11.69
C PRO A 1063 7.99 -5.42 -13.03
N VAL A 1064 9.22 -4.89 -13.03
CA VAL A 1064 9.88 -4.35 -14.22
C VAL A 1064 10.23 -5.47 -15.23
N PRO A 1065 10.89 -6.59 -14.85
CA PRO A 1065 11.01 -7.79 -15.67
C PRO A 1065 9.68 -8.35 -16.18
N VAL A 1066 8.60 -8.32 -15.39
CA VAL A 1066 7.27 -8.78 -15.83
C VAL A 1066 6.78 -7.94 -17.01
N VAL A 1067 6.83 -6.60 -16.91
CA VAL A 1067 6.48 -5.71 -18.03
C VAL A 1067 7.39 -5.95 -19.24
N ALA A 1068 8.69 -6.15 -19.03
CA ALA A 1068 9.65 -6.41 -20.11
C ALA A 1068 9.33 -7.69 -20.90
N ALA A 1069 8.94 -8.78 -20.22
CA ALA A 1069 8.56 -10.06 -20.82
C ALA A 1069 7.35 -9.92 -21.77
N PHE A 1070 6.30 -9.24 -21.31
CA PHE A 1070 5.15 -8.88 -22.14
C PHE A 1070 5.54 -7.98 -23.31
N ALA A 1071 6.32 -6.94 -23.05
CA ALA A 1071 6.75 -5.97 -24.06
C ALA A 1071 7.62 -6.61 -25.15
N MET A 1072 8.39 -7.67 -24.86
CA MET A 1072 9.12 -8.42 -25.88
C MET A 1072 8.19 -9.22 -26.81
N LYS A 1073 7.22 -9.96 -26.26
CA LYS A 1073 6.28 -10.77 -27.06
C LYS A 1073 5.36 -9.90 -27.90
N ILE A 1074 4.71 -8.90 -27.29
CA ILE A 1074 3.78 -8.00 -28.01
C ILE A 1074 4.49 -7.19 -29.10
N ARG A 1075 5.71 -6.69 -28.87
CA ARG A 1075 6.50 -6.02 -29.94
C ARG A 1075 6.88 -6.99 -31.08
N THR A 1076 7.13 -8.26 -30.77
CA THR A 1076 7.44 -9.28 -31.80
C THR A 1076 6.20 -9.62 -32.64
N MET A 1077 5.04 -9.74 -32.00
CA MET A 1077 3.75 -9.90 -32.67
C MET A 1077 3.42 -8.68 -33.56
N ALA A 1078 3.56 -7.46 -33.03
CA ALA A 1078 3.29 -6.24 -33.80
C ALA A 1078 4.23 -6.06 -35.02
N LYS A 1079 5.51 -6.44 -34.92
CA LYS A 1079 6.43 -6.45 -36.09
C LYS A 1079 5.99 -7.39 -37.21
N LEU A 1080 5.31 -8.49 -36.88
CA LEU A 1080 4.88 -9.51 -37.83
C LEU A 1080 3.43 -9.34 -38.29
N GLN A 1081 2.63 -8.51 -37.60
CA GLN A 1081 1.28 -8.15 -38.02
C GLN A 1081 1.30 -7.49 -39.40
N GLY A 1082 0.39 -7.90 -40.28
CA GLY A 1082 0.34 -7.44 -41.68
C GLY A 1082 1.49 -7.92 -42.59
N SER A 1083 2.44 -8.72 -42.08
CA SER A 1083 3.57 -9.23 -42.87
C SER A 1083 3.35 -10.65 -43.37
N TYR A 1084 3.33 -10.83 -44.69
CA TYR A 1084 3.12 -12.12 -45.35
C TYR A 1084 4.46 -12.72 -45.85
N GLY A 1085 4.71 -13.99 -45.54
CA GLY A 1085 5.92 -14.71 -45.95
C GLY A 1085 6.15 -15.99 -45.15
N GLY A 1086 7.07 -16.83 -45.60
CA GLY A 1086 7.51 -18.02 -44.85
C GLY A 1086 8.38 -17.63 -43.65
N SER A 1087 8.38 -18.47 -42.60
CA SER A 1087 9.05 -18.18 -41.32
C SER A 1087 10.52 -17.77 -41.47
N GLY A 1088 11.30 -18.50 -42.27
CA GLY A 1088 12.70 -18.18 -42.55
C GLY A 1088 12.95 -16.86 -43.32
N GLN A 1089 11.98 -16.38 -44.11
CA GLN A 1089 12.09 -15.11 -44.85
C GLN A 1089 11.72 -13.91 -43.97
N LEU A 1090 10.73 -14.07 -43.10
CA LEU A 1090 10.36 -13.05 -42.11
C LEU A 1090 11.40 -12.97 -40.98
N ALA A 1091 11.99 -14.10 -40.60
CA ALA A 1091 13.11 -14.19 -39.66
C ALA A 1091 14.29 -13.32 -40.09
N SER A 1092 14.76 -13.47 -41.33
CA SER A 1092 15.86 -12.65 -41.85
C SER A 1092 15.48 -11.18 -42.06
N ARG A 1093 14.23 -10.88 -42.43
CA ARG A 1093 13.73 -9.50 -42.61
C ARG A 1093 13.63 -8.72 -41.30
N PHE A 1094 13.24 -9.37 -40.20
CA PHE A 1094 12.99 -8.71 -38.91
C PHE A 1094 14.04 -8.98 -37.83
N GLY A 1095 15.10 -9.75 -38.15
CA GLY A 1095 16.19 -10.08 -37.22
C GLY A 1095 15.76 -11.04 -36.11
N LEU A 1096 14.85 -11.97 -36.41
CA LEU A 1096 14.27 -12.93 -35.46
C LEU A 1096 14.71 -14.36 -35.80
N ALA A 1097 14.65 -15.28 -34.84
CA ALA A 1097 14.82 -16.71 -35.13
C ALA A 1097 13.56 -17.28 -35.83
N PRO A 1098 13.68 -18.26 -36.74
CA PRO A 1098 12.52 -18.84 -37.45
C PRO A 1098 11.42 -19.38 -36.52
N TRP A 1099 11.80 -20.00 -35.39
CA TRP A 1099 10.84 -20.50 -34.40
C TRP A 1099 10.08 -19.37 -33.67
N GLN A 1100 10.72 -18.21 -33.44
CA GLN A 1100 10.07 -17.04 -32.83
C GLN A 1100 9.02 -16.46 -33.78
N VAL A 1101 9.30 -16.46 -35.08
CA VAL A 1101 8.33 -16.07 -36.11
C VAL A 1101 7.16 -17.05 -36.15
N GLU A 1102 7.40 -18.36 -36.14
CA GLU A 1102 6.35 -19.38 -36.15
C GLU A 1102 5.47 -19.34 -34.89
N ARG A 1103 6.06 -19.04 -33.74
CA ARG A 1103 5.35 -18.81 -32.47
C ARG A 1103 4.50 -17.55 -32.55
N ALA A 1104 5.10 -16.40 -32.86
CA ALA A 1104 4.35 -15.14 -32.96
C ALA A 1104 3.25 -15.17 -34.04
N GLN A 1105 3.46 -15.84 -35.18
CA GLN A 1105 2.41 -16.07 -36.20
C GLN A 1105 1.26 -16.97 -35.72
N ARG A 1106 1.50 -17.84 -34.73
CA ARG A 1106 0.47 -18.64 -34.08
C ARG A 1106 -0.29 -17.80 -33.06
N ASP A 1107 0.44 -17.04 -32.26
CA ASP A 1107 -0.08 -16.24 -31.16
C ASP A 1107 -0.89 -15.03 -31.67
N LEU A 1108 -0.53 -14.48 -32.85
CA LEU A 1108 -1.29 -13.44 -33.57
C LEU A 1108 -2.71 -13.86 -34.02
N ARG A 1109 -3.09 -15.14 -33.93
CA ARG A 1109 -4.39 -15.62 -34.42
C ARG A 1109 -5.54 -15.10 -33.56
N GLY A 1110 -6.30 -14.17 -34.13
CA GLY A 1110 -7.39 -13.49 -33.44
C GLY A 1110 -6.93 -12.27 -32.63
N TRP A 1111 -5.82 -11.66 -33.01
CA TRP A 1111 -5.41 -10.31 -32.60
C TRP A 1111 -5.69 -9.31 -33.73
N SER A 1112 -6.25 -8.15 -33.40
CA SER A 1112 -6.40 -7.03 -34.34
C SER A 1112 -5.20 -6.08 -34.25
N GLU A 1113 -4.99 -5.26 -35.28
CA GLU A 1113 -3.98 -4.20 -35.30
C GLU A 1113 -4.23 -3.18 -34.17
N ASP A 1114 -5.48 -2.71 -34.01
CA ASP A 1114 -5.86 -1.79 -32.93
C ASP A 1114 -5.69 -2.40 -31.52
N GLY A 1115 -5.90 -3.72 -31.39
CA GLY A 1115 -5.73 -4.44 -30.13
C GLY A 1115 -4.26 -4.54 -29.72
N LEU A 1116 -3.36 -4.81 -30.68
CA LEU A 1116 -1.92 -4.75 -30.47
C LEU A 1116 -1.45 -3.32 -30.14
N GLY A 1117 -1.99 -2.30 -30.83
CA GLY A 1117 -1.68 -0.90 -30.56
C GLY A 1117 -1.98 -0.49 -29.12
N ARG A 1118 -3.21 -0.74 -28.65
CA ARG A 1118 -3.61 -0.46 -27.26
C ARG A 1118 -2.77 -1.21 -26.22
N CYS A 1119 -2.44 -2.48 -26.48
CA CYS A 1119 -1.56 -3.23 -25.59
C CYS A 1119 -0.14 -2.64 -25.53
N ILE A 1120 0.39 -2.07 -26.62
CA ILE A 1120 1.69 -1.37 -26.63
C ILE A 1120 1.63 -0.06 -25.85
N GLU A 1121 0.56 0.72 -26.00
CA GLU A 1121 0.35 1.96 -25.23
C GLU A 1121 0.25 1.67 -23.73
N LEU A 1122 -0.60 0.70 -23.33
CA LEU A 1122 -0.70 0.29 -21.94
C LEU A 1122 0.60 -0.32 -21.40
N LEU A 1123 1.38 -1.04 -22.21
CA LEU A 1123 2.70 -1.52 -21.81
C LEU A 1123 3.67 -0.38 -21.49
N ALA A 1124 3.63 0.72 -22.25
CA ALA A 1124 4.44 1.90 -21.98
C ALA A 1124 3.95 2.68 -20.74
N GLU A 1125 2.64 2.82 -20.54
CA GLU A 1125 2.09 3.37 -19.29
C GLU A 1125 2.45 2.51 -18.08
N THR A 1126 2.39 1.18 -18.21
CA THR A 1126 2.71 0.25 -17.13
C THR A 1126 4.20 0.27 -16.80
N ASP A 1127 5.09 0.33 -17.81
CA ASP A 1127 6.54 0.48 -17.64
C ASP A 1127 6.91 1.76 -16.85
N ALA A 1128 6.19 2.87 -17.09
CA ALA A 1128 6.34 4.09 -16.30
C ALA A 1128 5.75 3.95 -14.88
N ALA A 1129 4.57 3.34 -14.75
CA ALA A 1129 3.89 3.12 -13.47
C ALA A 1129 4.75 2.29 -12.51
N VAL A 1130 5.31 1.16 -12.98
CA VAL A 1130 6.18 0.30 -12.16
C VAL A 1130 7.56 0.92 -11.84
N LYS A 1131 7.91 2.03 -12.50
CA LYS A 1131 9.12 2.83 -12.22
C LYS A 1131 8.81 4.08 -11.39
N GLY A 1132 7.68 4.09 -10.67
CA GLY A 1132 7.31 5.14 -9.72
C GLY A 1132 6.37 6.23 -10.24
N ALA A 1133 5.77 6.07 -11.43
CA ALA A 1133 4.77 7.03 -11.92
C ALA A 1133 3.34 6.82 -11.35
N GLU A 1134 3.06 5.65 -10.74
CA GLU A 1134 1.82 5.38 -9.97
C GLU A 1134 2.21 4.82 -8.59
N ARG A 1135 1.37 5.04 -7.56
CA ARG A 1135 1.60 4.57 -6.19
C ARG A 1135 1.43 3.05 -6.00
N ASP A 1136 0.81 2.36 -6.95
CA ASP A 1136 0.56 0.91 -6.89
C ASP A 1136 1.03 0.22 -8.18
N PRO A 1137 2.26 -0.36 -8.18
CA PRO A 1137 2.80 -1.07 -9.34
C PRO A 1137 2.10 -2.42 -9.58
N VAL A 1138 1.51 -3.04 -8.54
CA VAL A 1138 0.82 -4.33 -8.64
C VAL A 1138 -0.51 -4.16 -9.38
N TYR A 1139 -1.27 -3.13 -9.07
CA TYR A 1139 -2.50 -2.78 -9.79
C TYR A 1139 -2.23 -2.43 -11.26
N ALA A 1140 -1.11 -1.76 -11.56
CA ALA A 1140 -0.68 -1.48 -12.93
C ALA A 1140 -0.42 -2.79 -13.71
N LEU A 1141 0.22 -3.79 -13.08
CA LEU A 1141 0.40 -5.12 -13.66
C LEU A 1141 -0.91 -5.88 -13.86
N GLU A 1142 -1.81 -5.92 -12.86
CA GLU A 1142 -3.11 -6.62 -12.99
C GLU A 1142 -3.94 -6.02 -14.14
N ARG A 1143 -3.89 -4.70 -14.33
CA ARG A 1143 -4.50 -3.95 -15.43
C ARG A 1143 -3.89 -4.33 -16.79
N MET A 1144 -2.56 -4.40 -16.88
CA MET A 1144 -1.81 -4.84 -18.07
C MET A 1144 -2.15 -6.29 -18.45
N VAL A 1145 -2.04 -7.23 -17.50
CA VAL A 1145 -2.34 -8.65 -17.72
C VAL A 1145 -3.79 -8.84 -18.17
N THR A 1146 -4.73 -8.13 -17.56
CA THR A 1146 -6.14 -8.17 -17.93
C THR A 1146 -6.38 -7.72 -19.38
N MET A 1147 -5.85 -6.57 -19.81
CA MET A 1147 -6.07 -6.07 -21.18
C MET A 1147 -5.35 -6.93 -22.24
N ILE A 1148 -4.19 -7.50 -21.92
CA ILE A 1148 -3.49 -8.41 -22.82
C ILE A 1148 -4.21 -9.76 -22.90
N SER A 1149 -4.83 -10.22 -21.81
CA SER A 1149 -5.69 -11.41 -21.77
C SER A 1149 -6.93 -11.28 -22.64
N THR A 1150 -7.48 -10.07 -22.77
CA THR A 1150 -8.55 -9.77 -23.73
C THR A 1150 -8.05 -9.40 -25.11
N ARG A 1151 -6.74 -9.55 -25.40
CA ARG A 1151 -6.11 -9.26 -26.70
C ARG A 1151 -6.26 -7.82 -27.16
N GLY A 1152 -6.28 -6.89 -26.20
CA GLY A 1152 -6.61 -5.49 -26.43
C GLY A 1152 -8.08 -5.24 -26.79
N ALA A 1153 -8.94 -6.27 -26.80
CA ALA A 1153 -10.38 -6.05 -26.61
C ALA A 1153 -10.61 -5.57 -25.18
N LEU A 1154 -11.70 -4.86 -24.98
CA LEU A 1154 -11.92 -4.11 -23.76
C LEU A 1154 -13.15 -4.73 -23.10
N LEU A 1155 -12.99 -5.13 -21.83
CA LEU A 1155 -13.95 -5.98 -21.12
C LEU A 1155 -15.34 -5.34 -21.22
N SER A 1156 -16.26 -6.08 -21.86
CA SER A 1156 -17.64 -5.68 -22.14
C SER A 1156 -18.55 -5.80 -20.92
#